data_AF-A0A8B9CV88-F1
#
_entry.id   AF-A0A8B9CV88-F1
#
_cell.length_a   1.000
_cell.length_b   1.000
_cell.length_c   1.000
_cell.angle_alpha   90.00
_cell.angle_beta   90.00
_cell.angle_gamma   90.00
#
_symmetry.space_group_name_H-M   'P 1'
#
loop_
_entity.id
_entity.type
_entity.pdbx_description
1 polymer ?
#
loop_
_entity_poly.entity_id
_entity_poly.type
_entity_poly.pdbx_seq_one_letter_code
_entity_poly.pdbx_strand_id
1 'polypeptide(L)'
;MSSHIFSESRLMEGVSVDVVCQKGYFPCGNHTTCLPRAFHCDGINDCENGADEENCGDNSGWASIFDMVRGKPNYMDLSEECCLHQYPEGCSCMETELECAAVNLKSVPFVSSNVTLLLSWFSYLFCTRFLQNNCIQTISRKAFFGLYKLQKLYLSHNCITSLKPGVFRDLHKLKWLSMINNSLETLPKKICSQMPLINWMDFEGNRIKTLTNTTFLECDALTVLVLRGNQLRFVPANTFSSLKDLGELDLSSNRITELPHYIFKDLKYLQKLNLSFNPLSHLSEDHFESLQQLQSLDLEMIEIPNINARMFQHMKNLSHIYFKKFHYCSYALHVRICTPLTDGISSFEDLLANNVLRVFVWVIACVTCFGNLLVIGMRSFIKAENETHAMSIKILCCADCLMGVYLFFIGVFDVKYRGQYKKYAVLWMESLPCHIMGFIAMLSTEVSVLLLTYLTLEKYLVIVFPFSNIRPGKQKTVVILISIWIAGFVIAIIPFWDEDFFGNYYGKNGVCFPLISDRMEEIGGNRYSLSIFLGVNLLAFIIIVFSYVSMFYSIKKTALQTSEMTSHIHRDVAIANRFFFIVFTDAICWIPVFVIKILSLFQVEILDTVTSWIVIFVLPINSALNPILYTLTTSFFKEKLKESLGSRRRRAIFRSNEKALATSVTWTDDSLAHSSSFKLGLLQK
;
A
#
# COMPACT_ATOMS: atom_id res chain seq x y z
N MET A 1 1.45 4.76 -49.67
CA MET A 1 2.41 5.11 -50.73
C MET A 1 2.05 6.51 -51.20
N SER A 2 3.02 7.41 -51.10
CA SER A 2 3.09 8.74 -51.71
C SER A 2 2.36 9.92 -51.05
N SER A 3 3.18 10.93 -50.90
CA SER A 3 3.18 12.20 -50.18
C SER A 3 2.71 13.38 -51.04
N HIS A 4 2.74 14.57 -50.41
CA HIS A 4 2.82 15.94 -50.97
C HIS A 4 1.50 16.68 -51.22
N ILE A 5 1.31 17.98 -50.97
CA ILE A 5 2.10 19.13 -50.46
C ILE A 5 1.03 20.17 -50.07
N PHE A 6 1.18 20.89 -48.95
CA PHE A 6 0.75 22.28 -48.90
C PHE A 6 1.75 23.08 -48.06
N SER A 7 2.58 23.84 -48.78
CA SER A 7 3.39 24.91 -48.24
C SER A 7 2.54 26.19 -48.27
N GLU A 8 2.33 26.83 -47.13
CA GLU A 8 2.26 28.29 -47.11
C GLU A 8 2.68 28.82 -45.74
N SER A 9 3.80 29.52 -45.77
CA SER A 9 4.41 30.26 -44.68
C SER A 9 3.68 31.57 -44.44
N ARG A 10 3.20 31.78 -43.22
CA ARG A 10 3.04 33.12 -42.64
C ARG A 10 3.55 33.12 -41.21
N LEU A 11 4.65 33.83 -41.02
CA LEU A 11 5.07 34.38 -39.75
C LEU A 11 3.93 35.23 -39.17
N MET A 12 3.45 34.89 -37.98
CA MET A 12 2.94 35.85 -37.01
C MET A 12 3.28 35.40 -35.60
N GLU A 13 3.50 36.43 -34.77
CA GLU A 13 4.12 36.45 -33.46
C GLU A 13 3.61 35.40 -32.47
N GLY A 14 4.54 34.86 -31.68
CA GLY A 14 4.28 33.90 -30.62
C GLY A 14 3.44 34.51 -29.50
N VAL A 15 2.14 34.23 -29.54
CA VAL A 15 1.28 34.23 -28.36
C VAL A 15 1.42 32.85 -27.73
N SER A 16 2.03 32.77 -26.55
CA SER A 16 2.00 31.57 -25.71
C SER A 16 0.56 31.34 -25.27
N VAL A 17 -0.19 30.54 -26.04
CA VAL A 17 -1.49 30.04 -25.62
C VAL A 17 -1.21 29.05 -24.50
N ASP A 18 -1.55 29.41 -23.26
CA ASP A 18 -1.62 28.44 -22.16
C ASP A 18 -2.56 27.32 -22.59
N VAL A 19 -1.99 26.16 -22.95
CA VAL A 19 -2.78 24.99 -23.32
C VAL A 19 -3.44 24.46 -22.06
N VAL A 20 -4.72 24.80 -21.88
CA VAL A 20 -5.52 24.33 -20.75
C VAL A 20 -5.91 22.87 -20.99
N CYS A 21 -5.08 21.94 -20.51
CA CYS A 21 -5.41 20.52 -20.53
C CYS A 21 -6.59 20.20 -19.61
N GLN A 22 -7.36 19.16 -19.97
CA GLN A 22 -8.44 18.67 -19.11
C GLN A 22 -7.88 18.13 -17.79
N LYS A 23 -8.67 18.21 -16.71
CA LYS A 23 -8.27 17.74 -15.36
C LYS A 23 -7.74 16.31 -15.41
N GLY A 24 -6.50 16.11 -14.98
CA GLY A 24 -5.79 14.82 -15.01
C GLY A 24 -4.71 14.68 -16.09
N TYR A 25 -4.66 15.63 -17.02
CA TYR A 25 -3.66 15.68 -18.09
C TYR A 25 -2.73 16.89 -17.90
N PHE A 26 -1.47 16.77 -18.35
CA PHE A 26 -0.49 17.85 -18.38
C PHE A 26 -0.08 18.16 -19.82
N PRO A 27 0.23 19.43 -20.15
CA PRO A 27 0.71 19.80 -21.47
C PRO A 27 2.19 19.40 -21.64
N CYS A 28 2.56 18.91 -22.81
CA CYS A 28 3.95 18.68 -23.23
C CYS A 28 4.68 20.01 -23.49
N GLY A 29 4.88 20.82 -22.45
CA GLY A 29 5.45 22.16 -22.58
C GLY A 29 4.56 23.08 -23.43
N ASN A 30 5.14 23.69 -24.47
CA ASN A 30 4.44 24.60 -25.38
C ASN A 30 3.67 23.90 -26.52
N HIS A 31 3.59 22.57 -26.52
CA HIS A 31 2.83 21.83 -27.53
C HIS A 31 1.35 21.72 -27.13
N THR A 32 0.48 21.59 -28.14
CA THR A 32 -0.97 21.35 -27.94
C THR A 32 -1.29 19.94 -27.44
N THR A 33 -0.29 19.08 -27.30
CA THR A 33 -0.43 17.69 -26.88
C THR A 33 -0.50 17.62 -25.35
N CYS A 34 -1.59 17.05 -24.84
CA CYS A 34 -1.79 16.79 -23.42
C CYS A 34 -1.60 15.30 -23.14
N LEU A 35 -0.71 14.95 -22.21
CA LEU A 35 -0.51 13.58 -21.77
C LEU A 35 -1.14 13.33 -20.40
N PRO A 36 -1.62 12.10 -20.11
CA PRO A 36 -1.95 11.67 -18.76
C PRO A 36 -0.77 11.90 -17.80
N ARG A 37 -1.04 12.44 -16.62
CA ARG A 37 -0.01 12.67 -15.58
C ARG A 37 0.80 11.45 -15.15
N ALA A 38 0.32 10.24 -15.43
CA ALA A 38 1.06 9.02 -15.11
C ALA A 38 2.35 8.87 -15.94
N PHE A 39 2.38 9.48 -17.14
CA PHE A 39 3.55 9.54 -18.01
C PHE A 39 4.49 10.71 -17.67
N HIS A 40 4.26 11.38 -16.54
CA HIS A 40 5.19 12.41 -16.07
C HIS A 40 6.17 11.74 -15.12
N CYS A 41 7.46 11.75 -15.46
CA CYS A 41 8.53 11.18 -14.66
C CYS A 41 8.45 9.67 -14.47
N ASP A 42 8.02 8.96 -15.51
CA ASP A 42 7.97 7.50 -15.54
C ASP A 42 9.26 6.89 -16.12
N GLY A 43 10.21 7.72 -16.53
CA GLY A 43 11.49 7.32 -17.12
C GLY A 43 11.40 7.08 -18.63
N ILE A 44 10.27 7.38 -19.26
CA ILE A 44 10.00 7.21 -20.68
C ILE A 44 9.67 8.57 -21.27
N ASN A 45 10.28 8.89 -22.40
CA ASN A 45 10.04 10.15 -23.09
C ASN A 45 8.82 10.01 -24.02
N ASP A 46 7.64 10.34 -23.51
CA ASP A 46 6.34 10.32 -24.19
C ASP A 46 5.98 11.68 -24.81
N CYS A 47 6.56 12.79 -24.35
CA CYS A 47 6.44 14.09 -25.02
C CYS A 47 7.45 14.23 -26.16
N GLU A 48 7.06 14.79 -27.32
CA GLU A 48 8.01 15.01 -28.43
C GLU A 48 9.25 15.84 -28.04
N ASN A 49 9.13 16.66 -27.00
CA ASN A 49 10.20 17.51 -26.46
C ASN A 49 10.84 16.99 -25.16
N GLY A 50 10.43 15.83 -24.61
CA GLY A 50 10.94 15.35 -23.31
C GLY A 50 10.51 16.15 -22.09
N ALA A 51 9.53 17.05 -22.24
CA ALA A 51 9.06 17.89 -21.13
C ALA A 51 8.38 17.11 -19.99
N ASP A 52 7.99 15.88 -20.26
CA ASP A 52 7.45 14.92 -19.31
C ASP A 52 8.50 14.32 -18.36
N GLU A 53 9.75 14.24 -18.79
CA GLU A 53 10.88 13.69 -18.03
C GLU A 53 11.81 14.78 -17.46
N GLU A 54 11.46 16.05 -17.65
CA GLU A 54 12.18 17.18 -17.09
C GLU A 54 11.75 17.49 -15.65
N ASN A 55 12.72 17.75 -14.77
CA ASN A 55 12.52 18.12 -13.36
C ASN A 55 11.78 17.08 -12.51
N CYS A 56 12.04 15.80 -12.78
CA CYS A 56 11.46 14.68 -12.07
C CYS A 56 12.00 14.43 -10.66
N GLY A 57 13.13 15.03 -10.32
CA GLY A 57 13.62 15.07 -8.94
C GLY A 57 12.98 16.22 -8.15
N ASP A 58 12.82 16.05 -6.84
CA ASP A 58 12.72 17.19 -5.92
C ASP A 58 14.08 17.91 -5.92
N ASN A 59 14.35 18.67 -6.98
CA ASN A 59 15.59 19.41 -7.21
C ASN A 59 15.69 20.67 -6.34
N SER A 60 14.75 20.83 -5.41
CA SER A 60 14.40 22.12 -4.86
C SER A 60 15.20 22.49 -3.61
N GLY A 61 16.49 22.13 -3.49
CA GLY A 61 17.38 22.99 -2.69
C GLY A 61 18.47 22.41 -1.79
N TRP A 62 18.48 21.13 -1.40
CA TRP A 62 19.56 20.65 -0.51
C TRP A 62 20.91 20.60 -1.23
N ALA A 63 20.91 20.21 -2.51
CA ALA A 63 22.13 20.14 -3.34
C ALA A 63 22.42 21.46 -4.10
N SER A 64 21.40 22.14 -4.61
CA SER A 64 21.59 23.31 -5.49
C SER A 64 22.03 24.58 -4.77
N ILE A 65 21.67 24.80 -3.50
CA ILE A 65 22.24 25.89 -2.68
C ILE A 65 23.70 25.57 -2.32
N PHE A 66 24.01 24.28 -2.07
CA PHE A 66 25.38 23.80 -1.89
C PHE A 66 26.24 24.09 -3.13
N ASP A 67 25.68 23.93 -4.33
CA ASP A 67 26.36 24.15 -5.60
C ASP A 67 26.36 25.62 -6.07
N MET A 68 25.34 26.42 -5.78
CA MET A 68 25.29 27.84 -6.19
C MET A 68 26.30 28.71 -5.42
N VAL A 69 26.69 28.30 -4.21
CA VAL A 69 27.81 28.90 -3.46
C VAL A 69 29.17 28.45 -4.01
N ARG A 70 29.24 27.29 -4.69
CA ARG A 70 30.37 26.89 -5.52
C ARG A 70 30.17 27.45 -6.93
N GLY A 71 30.49 28.74 -7.12
CA GLY A 71 30.88 29.18 -8.46
C GLY A 71 31.86 28.15 -9.02
N LYS A 72 31.61 27.62 -10.22
CA LYS A 72 32.49 26.64 -10.89
C LYS A 72 33.94 27.05 -10.64
N PRO A 73 34.79 26.21 -10.01
CA PRO A 73 36.16 26.62 -9.76
C PRO A 73 36.84 26.76 -11.12
N ASN A 74 37.10 28.00 -11.53
CA ASN A 74 38.21 28.24 -12.42
C ASN A 74 39.46 27.81 -11.64
N TYR A 75 40.13 26.78 -12.15
CA TYR A 75 41.44 26.38 -11.66
C TYR A 75 42.39 27.59 -11.73
N MET A 76 42.66 28.18 -10.58
CA MET A 76 43.81 29.04 -10.34
C MET A 76 44.58 28.40 -9.20
N ASP A 77 45.87 28.14 -9.44
CA ASP A 77 46.83 27.61 -8.46
C ASP A 77 46.72 28.37 -7.13
N LEU A 78 46.33 27.67 -6.06
CA LEU A 78 46.38 28.18 -4.68
C LEU A 78 47.56 27.52 -3.94
N SER A 79 48.37 28.36 -3.31
CA SER A 79 49.54 28.01 -2.49
C SER A 79 49.16 27.32 -1.16
N GLU A 80 49.95 26.35 -0.72
CA GLU A 80 49.70 25.45 0.43
C GLU A 80 50.07 26.01 1.83
N GLU A 81 50.23 27.33 2.03
CA GLU A 81 50.73 27.88 3.31
C GLU A 81 49.60 28.36 4.27
N CYS A 82 49.67 27.96 5.55
CA CYS A 82 48.75 28.39 6.62
C CYS A 82 49.07 29.82 7.11
N CYS A 83 48.07 30.71 7.05
CA CYS A 83 48.17 32.12 7.47
C CYS A 83 47.74 32.36 8.95
N LEU A 84 47.41 31.33 9.72
CA LEU A 84 46.93 31.46 11.10
C LEU A 84 48.06 31.35 12.13
N HIS A 85 48.16 32.35 13.04
CA HIS A 85 49.20 32.39 14.07
C HIS A 85 48.95 31.43 15.26
N GLN A 86 47.75 30.85 15.43
CA GLN A 86 47.43 29.97 16.57
C GLN A 86 46.26 29.02 16.27
N TYR A 87 46.45 27.70 16.46
CA TYR A 87 45.42 26.65 16.37
C TYR A 87 45.78 25.40 17.21
N PRO A 88 44.83 24.49 17.53
CA PRO A 88 45.05 23.33 18.43
C PRO A 88 45.89 22.20 17.80
N GLU A 89 46.65 21.47 18.62
CA GLU A 89 47.33 20.24 18.19
C GLU A 89 46.33 19.16 17.75
N GLY A 90 46.50 18.60 16.55
CA GLY A 90 45.58 17.64 15.94
C GLY A 90 44.58 18.22 14.94
N CYS A 91 44.62 19.53 14.70
CA CYS A 91 43.85 20.22 13.65
C CYS A 91 44.72 20.57 12.44
N SER A 92 44.16 20.50 11.22
CA SER A 92 44.83 20.91 9.98
C SER A 92 44.49 22.36 9.63
N CYS A 93 45.42 23.11 9.01
CA CYS A 93 45.23 24.50 8.59
C CYS A 93 45.67 24.70 7.14
N MET A 94 44.85 25.39 6.34
CA MET A 94 45.17 25.82 4.97
C MET A 94 44.74 27.28 4.79
N GLU A 95 45.66 28.19 4.51
CA GLU A 95 45.42 29.65 4.48
C GLU A 95 44.72 30.20 5.75
N THR A 96 43.43 30.52 5.67
CA THR A 96 42.60 30.99 6.81
C THR A 96 41.58 29.94 7.28
N GLU A 97 41.67 28.73 6.72
CA GLU A 97 40.79 27.60 6.96
C GLU A 97 41.40 26.68 8.02
N LEU A 98 40.55 26.16 8.92
CA LEU A 98 40.95 25.26 10.00
C LEU A 98 40.05 24.02 9.99
N GLU A 99 40.62 22.82 10.15
CA GLU A 99 39.95 21.52 10.16
C GLU A 99 40.22 20.78 11.50
N CYS A 100 39.18 20.37 12.23
CA CYS A 100 39.28 19.75 13.56
C CYS A 100 38.14 18.72 13.76
N ALA A 101 38.29 17.47 13.34
CA ALA A 101 37.25 16.45 13.52
C ALA A 101 37.79 15.14 14.11
N ALA A 102 36.98 14.51 14.96
CA ALA A 102 37.33 13.27 15.66
C ALA A 102 38.58 13.38 16.57
N VAL A 103 38.86 14.56 17.11
CA VAL A 103 40.02 14.84 17.98
C VAL A 103 39.65 14.73 19.48
N ASN A 104 38.48 14.16 19.80
CA ASN A 104 37.95 14.01 21.18
C ASN A 104 37.91 15.32 21.99
N LEU A 105 37.61 16.44 21.34
CA LEU A 105 37.52 17.73 22.00
C LEU A 105 36.34 17.77 22.98
N LYS A 106 36.59 18.17 24.23
CA LYS A 106 35.56 18.35 25.28
C LYS A 106 34.98 19.78 25.32
N SER A 107 35.66 20.73 24.69
CA SER A 107 35.28 22.16 24.61
C SER A 107 35.79 22.79 23.31
N VAL A 108 35.12 23.84 22.83
CA VAL A 108 35.57 24.62 21.67
C VAL A 108 36.92 25.31 22.00
N PRO A 109 38.00 25.06 21.24
CA PRO A 109 39.29 25.69 21.47
C PRO A 109 39.32 27.15 20.98
N PHE A 110 40.27 27.94 21.49
CA PHE A 110 40.46 29.33 21.08
C PHE A 110 41.11 29.40 19.69
N VAL A 111 40.54 30.19 18.77
CA VAL A 111 40.98 30.31 17.37
C VAL A 111 41.20 31.79 17.01
N SER A 112 42.14 32.07 16.10
CA SER A 112 42.47 33.43 15.64
C SER A 112 41.30 34.15 14.94
N SER A 113 41.23 35.47 15.09
CA SER A 113 40.14 36.36 14.62
C SER A 113 40.04 36.54 13.09
N ASN A 114 41.05 36.07 12.33
CA ASN A 114 41.12 36.19 10.88
C ASN A 114 40.47 35.04 10.10
N VAL A 115 39.89 34.04 10.78
CA VAL A 115 39.26 32.89 10.13
C VAL A 115 37.99 33.31 9.39
N THR A 116 37.98 33.10 8.07
CA THR A 116 36.90 33.53 7.16
C THR A 116 35.94 32.37 6.83
N LEU A 117 36.47 31.15 6.72
CA LEU A 117 35.77 29.91 6.39
C LEU A 117 36.42 28.75 7.17
N LEU A 118 35.61 27.76 7.56
CA LEU A 118 36.05 26.53 8.23
C LEU A 118 35.58 25.36 7.36
N LEU A 119 36.34 25.03 6.31
CA LEU A 119 36.00 24.05 5.27
C LEU A 119 37.16 23.09 4.95
N SER A 120 36.84 21.98 4.27
CA SER A 120 37.75 20.86 3.92
C SER A 120 38.12 20.82 2.43
N TRP A 121 39.14 20.03 2.11
CA TRP A 121 39.57 19.70 0.74
C TRP A 121 39.14 18.29 0.29
N PHE A 122 38.68 18.23 -0.96
CA PHE A 122 38.40 17.09 -1.87
C PHE A 122 37.11 16.23 -1.75
N SER A 123 36.25 16.43 -2.76
CA SER A 123 35.57 15.50 -3.68
C SER A 123 34.90 14.19 -3.21
N TYR A 124 33.61 14.12 -3.58
CA TYR A 124 32.72 12.96 -3.71
C TYR A 124 32.43 12.15 -2.44
N LEU A 125 31.18 12.27 -1.98
CA LEU A 125 30.53 11.48 -0.92
C LEU A 125 31.17 11.60 0.49
N PHE A 126 30.43 12.18 1.43
CA PHE A 126 30.65 12.07 2.88
C PHE A 126 32.01 12.54 3.46
N CYS A 127 32.08 13.80 3.90
CA CYS A 127 32.61 14.25 5.21
C CYS A 127 32.95 15.74 5.17
N THR A 128 32.15 16.57 5.84
CA THR A 128 32.60 17.88 6.35
C THR A 128 33.16 17.65 7.75
N ARG A 129 34.30 18.25 8.13
CA ARG A 129 35.01 17.90 9.37
C ARG A 129 35.63 19.11 10.11
N PHE A 130 34.80 20.08 10.50
CA PHE A 130 35.16 21.05 11.55
C PHE A 130 34.24 20.97 12.78
N LEU A 131 34.82 20.82 13.98
CA LEU A 131 34.26 20.53 15.32
C LEU A 131 33.25 19.37 15.43
N GLN A 132 32.81 18.83 14.32
CA GLN A 132 31.86 17.72 14.26
C GLN A 132 32.49 16.38 14.64
N ASN A 133 31.66 15.48 15.14
CA ASN A 133 32.07 14.19 15.71
C ASN A 133 33.04 14.35 16.88
N ASN A 134 32.69 15.22 17.84
CA ASN A 134 33.38 15.33 19.13
C ASN A 134 32.36 15.18 20.27
N CYS A 135 32.81 15.23 21.52
CA CYS A 135 31.94 15.15 22.71
C CYS A 135 31.82 16.50 23.41
N ILE A 136 31.70 17.59 22.64
CA ILE A 136 31.63 18.94 23.21
C ILE A 136 30.29 19.09 23.94
N GLN A 137 30.32 19.27 25.25
CA GLN A 137 29.11 19.36 26.08
C GLN A 137 28.62 20.80 26.26
N THR A 138 29.54 21.76 26.35
CA THR A 138 29.20 23.16 26.60
C THR A 138 30.07 24.09 25.76
N ILE A 139 29.44 25.15 25.23
CA ILE A 139 30.13 26.23 24.51
C ILE A 139 30.27 27.42 25.48
N SER A 140 31.50 27.87 25.68
CA SER A 140 31.77 29.08 26.47
C SER A 140 31.26 30.32 25.73
N ARG A 141 30.76 31.34 26.45
CA ARG A 141 30.32 32.60 25.86
C ARG A 141 31.41 33.32 25.07
N LYS A 142 32.68 33.06 25.39
CA LYS A 142 33.85 33.65 24.71
C LYS A 142 34.41 32.77 23.59
N ALA A 143 33.79 31.63 23.30
CA ALA A 143 34.34 30.64 22.35
C ALA A 143 34.48 31.20 20.92
N PHE A 144 33.59 32.11 20.52
CA PHE A 144 33.58 32.72 19.19
C PHE A 144 33.82 34.23 19.22
N PHE A 145 34.39 34.73 20.32
CA PHE A 145 34.63 36.17 20.49
C PHE A 145 35.61 36.69 19.45
N GLY A 146 35.27 37.80 18.79
CA GLY A 146 36.13 38.43 17.78
C GLY A 146 36.13 37.79 16.38
N LEU A 147 35.30 36.77 16.12
CA LEU A 147 35.19 36.10 14.80
C LEU A 147 34.26 36.85 13.83
N TYR A 148 34.48 38.15 13.63
CA TYR A 148 33.60 39.03 12.83
C TYR A 148 33.51 38.69 11.34
N LYS A 149 34.46 37.90 10.83
CA LYS A 149 34.54 37.52 9.42
C LYS A 149 33.96 36.13 9.11
N LEU A 150 33.60 35.36 10.13
CA LEU A 150 33.19 33.97 9.97
C LEU A 150 31.86 33.88 9.23
N GLN A 151 31.82 33.11 8.14
CA GLN A 151 30.61 32.95 7.31
C GLN A 151 29.87 31.62 7.52
N LYS A 152 30.58 30.55 7.89
CA LYS A 152 30.00 29.21 8.08
C LYS A 152 30.50 28.59 9.38
N LEU A 153 29.58 28.02 10.16
CA LEU A 153 29.87 27.36 11.43
C LEU A 153 29.18 26.00 11.49
N TYR A 154 29.97 24.94 11.63
CA TYR A 154 29.50 23.57 11.78
C TYR A 154 29.85 23.06 13.19
N LEU A 155 28.85 22.59 13.92
CA LEU A 155 28.96 22.03 15.28
C LEU A 155 28.21 20.69 15.41
N SER A 156 27.90 20.07 14.28
CA SER A 156 27.08 18.85 14.19
C SER A 156 27.72 17.65 14.89
N HIS A 157 26.93 16.65 15.29
CA HIS A 157 27.40 15.42 15.94
C HIS A 157 28.29 15.70 17.17
N ASN A 158 27.75 16.45 18.12
CA ASN A 158 28.37 16.75 19.41
C ASN A 158 27.40 16.44 20.57
N CYS A 159 27.82 16.70 21.81
CA CYS A 159 26.99 16.49 23.01
C CYS A 159 26.44 17.80 23.57
N ILE A 160 26.22 18.83 22.74
CA ILE A 160 25.87 20.17 23.24
C ILE A 160 24.45 20.13 23.79
N THR A 161 24.30 20.49 25.07
CA THR A 161 23.00 20.43 25.77
C THR A 161 22.25 21.76 25.78
N SER A 162 22.98 22.89 25.83
CA SER A 162 22.38 24.22 25.88
C SER A 162 23.30 25.29 25.30
N LEU A 163 22.68 26.32 24.71
CA LEU A 163 23.34 27.52 24.22
C LEU A 163 23.18 28.65 25.23
N LYS A 164 24.29 29.14 25.79
CA LYS A 164 24.26 30.30 26.68
C LYS A 164 23.91 31.56 25.86
N PRO A 165 23.13 32.51 26.41
CA PRO A 165 22.90 33.79 25.74
C PRO A 165 24.23 34.50 25.44
N GLY A 166 24.38 35.01 24.21
CA GLY A 166 25.56 35.77 23.78
C GLY A 166 26.69 34.95 23.18
N VAL A 167 26.51 33.63 22.99
CA VAL A 167 27.53 32.75 22.38
C VAL A 167 27.87 33.17 20.95
N PHE A 168 26.93 33.76 20.21
CA PHE A 168 27.11 34.15 18.81
C PHE A 168 27.29 35.65 18.59
N ARG A 169 27.51 36.43 19.67
CA ARG A 169 27.43 37.90 19.67
C ARG A 169 28.23 38.60 18.57
N ASP A 170 29.42 38.10 18.26
CA ASP A 170 30.37 38.75 17.35
C ASP A 170 30.35 38.15 15.93
N LEU A 171 29.44 37.21 15.65
CA LEU A 171 29.36 36.49 14.37
C LEU A 171 28.54 37.26 13.31
N HIS A 172 28.89 38.52 13.07
CA HIS A 172 28.09 39.45 12.26
C HIS A 172 27.98 39.07 10.77
N LYS A 173 28.93 38.29 10.23
CA LYS A 173 28.95 37.83 8.83
C LYS A 173 28.52 36.38 8.65
N LEU A 174 28.01 35.72 9.70
CA LEU A 174 27.63 34.32 9.64
C LEU A 174 26.38 34.16 8.77
N LYS A 175 26.50 33.30 7.75
CA LYS A 175 25.44 32.94 6.82
C LYS A 175 24.94 31.52 7.04
N TRP A 176 25.77 30.64 7.59
CA TRP A 176 25.45 29.22 7.77
C TRP A 176 25.75 28.75 9.19
N LEU A 177 24.75 28.15 9.84
CA LEU A 177 24.88 27.51 11.14
C LEU A 177 24.28 26.10 11.07
N SER A 178 25.11 25.09 11.32
CA SER A 178 24.67 23.69 11.40
C SER A 178 25.04 23.09 12.76
N MET A 179 24.04 22.58 13.46
CA MET A 179 24.13 21.97 14.79
C MET A 179 23.37 20.64 14.83
N ILE A 180 23.45 19.85 13.76
CA ILE A 180 22.75 18.57 13.59
C ILE A 180 23.19 17.56 14.67
N ASN A 181 22.31 16.68 15.11
CA ASN A 181 22.62 15.56 16.03
C ASN A 181 23.40 16.01 17.28
N ASN A 182 22.81 16.96 18.01
CA ASN A 182 23.25 17.41 19.33
C ASN A 182 22.18 17.06 20.39
N SER A 183 22.32 17.56 21.62
CA SER A 183 21.34 17.34 22.70
C SER A 183 20.66 18.63 23.15
N LEU A 184 20.47 19.59 22.23
CA LEU A 184 19.86 20.88 22.56
C LEU A 184 18.41 20.71 22.99
N GLU A 185 18.05 21.18 24.19
CA GLU A 185 16.67 21.13 24.68
C GLU A 185 15.85 22.38 24.36
N THR A 186 16.52 23.52 24.20
CA THR A 186 15.90 24.83 23.93
C THR A 186 16.82 25.70 23.06
N LEU A 187 16.20 26.60 22.28
CA LEU A 187 16.91 27.63 21.54
C LEU A 187 16.86 28.97 22.31
N PRO A 188 17.94 29.78 22.27
CA PRO A 188 17.96 31.09 22.90
C PRO A 188 16.96 32.03 22.22
N LYS A 189 16.39 32.95 22.99
CA LYS A 189 15.52 34.02 22.47
C LYS A 189 16.33 34.97 21.58
N LYS A 190 15.71 35.47 20.51
CA LYS A 190 16.31 36.41 19.55
C LYS A 190 17.66 35.93 19.01
N ILE A 191 17.75 34.67 18.60
CA ILE A 191 19.02 34.07 18.18
C ILE A 191 19.67 34.84 17.01
N CYS A 192 18.86 35.42 16.11
CA CYS A 192 19.33 36.19 14.96
C CYS A 192 19.80 37.61 15.27
N SER A 193 19.45 38.19 16.42
CA SER A 193 19.94 39.53 16.81
C SER A 193 21.48 39.61 16.89
N GLN A 194 22.13 38.45 17.06
CA GLN A 194 23.58 38.31 17.13
C GLN A 194 24.21 37.95 15.76
N MET A 195 23.40 37.48 14.81
CA MET A 195 23.80 36.96 13.50
C MET A 195 22.84 37.47 12.42
N PRO A 196 22.87 38.77 12.07
CA PRO A 196 21.84 39.39 11.23
C PRO A 196 21.85 38.94 9.77
N LEU A 197 22.95 38.35 9.30
CA LEU A 197 23.11 37.87 7.92
C LEU A 197 22.91 36.36 7.77
N ILE A 198 22.35 35.71 8.81
CA ILE A 198 22.15 34.26 8.80
C ILE A 198 21.12 33.87 7.76
N ASN A 199 21.50 32.93 6.90
CA ASN A 199 20.70 32.48 5.78
C ASN A 199 20.21 31.04 5.99
N TRP A 200 21.05 30.19 6.59
CA TRP A 200 20.77 28.77 6.82
C TRP A 200 20.95 28.41 8.28
N MET A 201 19.91 27.80 8.88
CA MET A 201 19.95 27.24 10.22
C MET A 201 19.49 25.79 10.23
N ASP A 202 20.35 24.91 10.73
CA ASP A 202 20.05 23.49 10.83
C ASP A 202 20.25 22.97 12.27
N PHE A 203 19.15 22.51 12.86
CA PHE A 203 19.07 21.92 14.19
C PHE A 203 18.48 20.51 14.16
N GLU A 204 18.62 19.79 13.04
CA GLU A 204 18.13 18.41 12.90
C GLU A 204 18.64 17.50 14.04
N GLY A 205 17.80 16.57 14.49
CA GLY A 205 18.21 15.49 15.40
C GLY A 205 18.61 15.97 16.81
N ASN A 206 18.01 17.06 17.28
CA ASN A 206 18.19 17.57 18.65
C ASN A 206 17.03 17.14 19.56
N ARG A 207 16.94 17.72 20.76
CA ARG A 207 15.88 17.42 21.76
C ARG A 207 15.03 18.65 22.06
N ILE A 208 14.85 19.54 21.07
CA ILE A 208 14.17 20.81 21.28
C ILE A 208 12.70 20.54 21.60
N LYS A 209 12.24 20.98 22.77
CA LYS A 209 10.87 20.71 23.26
C LYS A 209 9.90 21.86 22.97
N THR A 210 10.39 23.09 23.01
CA THR A 210 9.57 24.30 22.90
C THR A 210 10.25 25.37 22.06
N LEU A 211 9.44 26.04 21.24
CA LEU A 211 9.78 27.29 20.59
C LEU A 211 8.97 28.42 21.24
N THR A 212 9.48 29.64 21.15
CA THR A 212 8.75 30.85 21.56
C THR A 212 8.56 31.76 20.37
N ASN A 213 7.53 32.61 20.41
CA ASN A 213 7.34 33.67 19.41
C ASN A 213 8.53 34.66 19.32
N THR A 214 9.42 34.66 20.31
CA THR A 214 10.66 35.47 20.31
C THR A 214 11.90 34.72 19.82
N THR A 215 11.81 33.42 19.53
CA THR A 215 12.99 32.61 19.17
C THR A 215 13.61 33.11 17.87
N PHE A 216 12.80 33.27 16.82
CA PHE A 216 13.21 33.70 15.48
C PHE A 216 12.91 35.17 15.17
N LEU A 217 12.78 36.01 16.19
CA LEU A 217 12.60 37.44 15.99
C LEU A 217 13.87 38.03 15.35
N GLU A 218 13.71 38.97 14.41
CA GLU A 218 14.81 39.65 13.69
C GLU A 218 15.61 38.72 12.75
N CYS A 219 15.02 37.59 12.32
CA CYS A 219 15.61 36.65 11.36
C CYS A 219 15.16 36.94 9.90
N ASP A 220 15.17 38.19 9.45
CA ASP A 220 14.57 38.58 8.17
C ASP A 220 15.25 37.94 6.95
N ALA A 221 16.57 37.66 7.03
CA ALA A 221 17.37 37.13 5.92
C ALA A 221 17.44 35.58 5.85
N LEU A 222 16.73 34.88 6.75
CA LEU A 222 16.80 33.42 6.82
C LEU A 222 16.00 32.79 5.68
N THR A 223 16.64 31.97 4.84
CA THR A 223 15.97 31.24 3.75
C THR A 223 15.69 29.78 4.09
N VAL A 224 16.49 29.14 4.95
CA VAL A 224 16.32 27.72 5.29
C VAL A 224 16.36 27.50 6.79
N LEU A 225 15.31 26.84 7.30
CA LEU A 225 15.18 26.43 8.70
C LEU A 225 14.82 24.96 8.82
N VAL A 226 15.74 24.19 9.42
CA VAL A 226 15.59 22.75 9.62
C VAL A 226 15.48 22.45 11.11
N LEU A 227 14.34 21.89 11.52
CA LEU A 227 14.02 21.48 12.89
C LEU A 227 13.57 20.01 12.95
N ARG A 228 13.88 19.24 11.91
CA ARG A 228 13.54 17.82 11.80
C ARG A 228 14.06 17.00 12.98
N GLY A 229 13.31 15.97 13.39
CA GLY A 229 13.78 15.00 14.38
C GLY A 229 13.98 15.57 15.78
N ASN A 230 13.17 16.57 16.16
CA ASN A 230 13.16 17.18 17.49
C ASN A 230 11.97 16.67 18.33
N GLN A 231 11.66 17.32 19.45
CA GLN A 231 10.60 16.92 20.39
C GLN A 231 9.51 18.00 20.52
N LEU A 232 9.31 18.80 19.47
CA LEU A 232 8.35 19.90 19.47
C LEU A 232 6.94 19.36 19.61
N ARG A 233 6.21 19.80 20.64
CA ARG A 233 4.78 19.44 20.85
C ARG A 233 3.80 20.49 20.31
N PHE A 234 4.21 21.74 20.33
CA PHE A 234 3.40 22.89 19.93
C PHE A 234 4.30 23.97 19.34
N VAL A 235 3.77 24.67 18.33
CA VAL A 235 4.41 25.85 17.73
C VAL A 235 3.54 27.06 18.05
N PRO A 236 4.01 28.04 18.86
CA PRO A 236 3.23 29.22 19.18
C PRO A 236 2.84 30.06 17.96
N ALA A 237 1.71 30.75 18.06
CA ALA A 237 1.30 31.71 17.05
C ALA A 237 2.39 32.76 16.79
N ASN A 238 2.53 33.18 15.54
CA ASN A 238 3.51 34.16 15.07
C ASN A 238 4.99 33.76 15.24
N THR A 239 5.31 32.50 15.56
CA THR A 239 6.71 32.03 15.69
C THR A 239 7.54 32.28 14.43
N PHE A 240 6.93 32.20 13.25
CA PHE A 240 7.60 32.38 11.96
C PHE A 240 7.36 33.77 11.32
N SER A 241 6.72 34.70 12.03
CA SER A 241 6.30 36.00 11.46
C SER A 241 7.44 36.90 10.96
N SER A 242 8.66 36.71 11.47
CA SER A 242 9.85 37.46 11.05
C SER A 242 10.61 36.81 9.89
N LEU A 243 10.26 35.58 9.49
CA LEU A 243 10.99 34.80 8.48
C LEU A 243 10.48 35.10 7.07
N LYS A 244 10.55 36.36 6.66
CA LYS A 244 9.90 36.84 5.41
C LYS A 244 10.49 36.21 4.16
N ASP A 245 11.81 36.00 4.13
CA ASP A 245 12.54 35.45 2.99
C ASP A 245 12.71 33.92 3.06
N LEU A 246 11.98 33.25 3.96
CA LEU A 246 12.08 31.80 4.13
C LEU A 246 11.59 31.06 2.89
N GLY A 247 12.49 30.28 2.30
CA GLY A 247 12.21 29.38 1.17
C GLY A 247 11.92 27.95 1.62
N GLU A 248 12.51 27.48 2.71
CA GLU A 248 12.35 26.10 3.18
C GLU A 248 12.17 26.01 4.70
N LEU A 249 11.15 25.26 5.10
CA LEU A 249 10.83 24.96 6.49
C LEU A 249 10.60 23.46 6.67
N ASP A 250 11.46 22.82 7.45
CA ASP A 250 11.33 21.42 7.84
C ASP A 250 11.03 21.28 9.33
N LEU A 251 9.81 20.82 9.64
CA LEU A 251 9.32 20.49 10.99
C LEU A 251 9.02 18.99 11.13
N SER A 252 9.47 18.16 10.18
CA SER A 252 9.15 16.74 10.14
C SER A 252 9.71 15.97 11.34
N SER A 253 9.14 14.79 11.62
CA SER A 253 9.59 13.89 12.69
C SER A 253 9.64 14.58 14.07
N ASN A 254 8.62 15.38 14.38
CA ASN A 254 8.43 16.00 15.69
C ASN A 254 7.22 15.35 16.40
N ARG A 255 6.64 16.03 17.39
CA ARG A 255 5.45 15.56 18.14
C ARG A 255 4.33 16.59 18.13
N ILE A 256 4.23 17.35 17.03
CA ILE A 256 3.27 18.44 16.90
C ILE A 256 1.89 17.84 16.74
N THR A 257 0.96 18.21 17.63
CA THR A 257 -0.43 17.71 17.58
C THR A 257 -1.37 18.67 16.86
N GLU A 258 -1.11 19.98 16.97
CA GLU A 258 -1.95 21.02 16.38
C GLU A 258 -1.08 22.19 15.90
N LEU A 259 -1.51 22.83 14.82
CA LEU A 259 -0.91 24.05 14.28
C LEU A 259 -1.88 25.23 14.47
N PRO A 260 -1.42 26.39 14.98
CA PRO A 260 -2.26 27.58 15.06
C PRO A 260 -2.76 28.02 13.69
N HIS A 261 -3.97 28.59 13.66
CA HIS A 261 -4.51 29.24 12.47
C HIS A 261 -3.57 30.32 11.94
N TYR A 262 -3.42 30.38 10.61
CA TYR A 262 -2.57 31.35 9.90
C TYR A 262 -1.08 31.35 10.33
N ILE A 263 -0.55 30.23 10.83
CA ILE A 263 0.85 30.15 11.30
C ILE A 263 1.88 30.46 10.20
N PHE A 264 1.55 30.21 8.93
CA PHE A 264 2.41 30.44 7.77
C PHE A 264 2.06 31.71 6.96
N LYS A 265 1.20 32.59 7.47
CA LYS A 265 0.68 33.76 6.73
C LYS A 265 1.75 34.70 6.18
N ASP A 266 2.85 34.86 6.92
CA ASP A 266 3.92 35.80 6.62
C ASP A 266 5.01 35.19 5.71
N LEU A 267 4.96 33.87 5.44
CA LEU A 267 5.97 33.12 4.68
C LEU A 267 5.68 33.13 3.17
N LYS A 268 5.70 34.31 2.55
CA LYS A 268 5.26 34.49 1.15
C LYS A 268 6.16 33.84 0.11
N TYR A 269 7.43 33.64 0.43
CA TYR A 269 8.43 33.04 -0.48
C TYR A 269 8.70 31.56 -0.19
N LEU A 270 7.91 30.94 0.70
CA LEU A 270 8.11 29.54 1.05
C LEU A 270 7.85 28.65 -0.15
N GLN A 271 8.86 27.89 -0.53
CA GLN A 271 8.85 26.91 -1.62
C GLN A 271 8.72 25.49 -1.10
N LYS A 272 9.22 25.22 0.11
CA LYS A 272 9.19 23.90 0.74
C LYS A 272 8.65 23.93 2.14
N LEU A 273 7.70 23.04 2.40
CA LEU A 273 7.15 22.81 3.72
C LEU A 273 7.10 21.32 3.99
N ASN A 274 7.83 20.89 5.02
CA ASN A 274 7.76 19.52 5.51
C ASN A 274 7.14 19.47 6.90
N LEU A 275 5.99 18.80 7.02
CA LEU A 275 5.29 18.54 8.28
C LEU A 275 5.21 17.05 8.61
N SER A 276 5.77 16.17 7.77
CA SER A 276 5.58 14.72 7.86
C SER A 276 6.03 14.12 9.19
N PHE A 277 5.51 12.93 9.49
CA PHE A 277 5.81 12.23 10.74
C PHE A 277 5.52 13.06 12.01
N ASN A 278 4.46 13.87 11.97
CA ASN A 278 3.89 14.52 13.15
C ASN A 278 2.48 13.96 13.42
N PRO A 279 2.08 13.76 14.69
CA PRO A 279 0.75 13.29 15.05
C PRO A 279 -0.30 14.42 14.98
N LEU A 280 -0.39 15.11 13.85
CA LEU A 280 -1.34 16.20 13.63
C LEU A 280 -2.77 15.63 13.55
N SER A 281 -3.68 16.21 14.33
CA SER A 281 -5.10 15.80 14.36
C SER A 281 -5.92 16.46 13.25
N HIS A 282 -5.65 17.72 12.94
CA HIS A 282 -6.44 18.52 12.00
C HIS A 282 -5.55 19.46 11.19
N LEU A 283 -5.85 19.56 9.89
CA LEU A 283 -5.34 20.55 8.97
C LEU A 283 -6.52 21.24 8.30
N SER A 284 -6.45 22.56 8.16
CA SER A 284 -7.51 23.39 7.60
C SER A 284 -6.99 24.30 6.48
N GLU A 285 -7.90 24.83 5.68
CA GLU A 285 -7.60 25.65 4.50
C GLU A 285 -6.76 26.90 4.85
N ASP A 286 -7.01 27.50 6.01
CA ASP A 286 -6.33 28.71 6.48
C ASP A 286 -4.85 28.48 6.84
N HIS A 287 -4.41 27.23 7.02
CA HIS A 287 -3.00 26.92 7.22
C HIS A 287 -2.18 27.18 5.95
N PHE A 288 -2.78 26.96 4.76
CA PHE A 288 -2.07 26.96 3.48
C PHE A 288 -2.45 28.14 2.57
N GLU A 289 -3.45 28.94 2.94
CA GLU A 289 -4.02 30.03 2.13
C GLU A 289 -2.97 31.03 1.58
N SER A 290 -1.94 31.35 2.36
CA SER A 290 -0.90 32.33 2.02
C SER A 290 0.26 31.78 1.17
N LEU A 291 0.36 30.46 1.01
CA LEU A 291 1.55 29.79 0.48
C LEU A 291 1.54 29.67 -1.05
N GLN A 292 1.44 30.80 -1.75
CA GLN A 292 1.28 30.81 -3.21
C GLN A 292 2.52 30.32 -3.99
N GLN A 293 3.71 30.46 -3.41
CA GLN A 293 4.99 30.07 -4.02
C GLN A 293 5.41 28.64 -3.70
N LEU A 294 4.61 27.91 -2.90
CA LEU A 294 4.96 26.58 -2.44
C LEU A 294 5.05 25.61 -3.64
N GLN A 295 6.16 24.88 -3.71
CA GLN A 295 6.46 23.90 -4.76
C GLN A 295 6.42 22.48 -4.22
N SER A 296 6.84 22.24 -2.98
CA SER A 296 6.88 20.92 -2.34
C SER A 296 6.20 20.98 -0.98
N LEU A 297 5.22 20.10 -0.76
CA LEU A 297 4.49 19.94 0.50
C LEU A 297 4.52 18.48 0.94
N ASP A 298 5.17 18.21 2.06
CA ASP A 298 5.24 16.86 2.63
C ASP A 298 4.33 16.72 3.85
N LEU A 299 3.30 15.87 3.70
CA LEU A 299 2.32 15.49 4.69
C LEU A 299 2.31 13.96 4.92
N GLU A 300 3.42 13.29 4.63
CA GLU A 300 3.56 11.85 4.84
C GLU A 300 3.32 11.50 6.33
N MET A 301 2.67 10.36 6.57
CA MET A 301 2.29 9.89 7.91
C MET A 301 1.37 10.84 8.71
N ILE A 302 0.69 11.79 8.05
CA ILE A 302 -0.37 12.60 8.65
C ILE A 302 -1.74 12.11 8.15
N GLU A 303 -2.69 11.99 9.07
CA GLU A 303 -4.08 11.69 8.75
C GLU A 303 -4.92 12.95 8.71
N ILE A 304 -5.69 13.14 7.64
CA ILE A 304 -6.46 14.36 7.38
C ILE A 304 -7.93 13.96 7.23
N PRO A 305 -8.71 13.87 8.32
CA PRO A 305 -10.08 13.35 8.27
C PRO A 305 -11.00 14.15 7.34
N ASN A 306 -10.87 15.48 7.33
CA ASN A 306 -11.71 16.39 6.56
C ASN A 306 -10.96 17.01 5.37
N ILE A 307 -10.26 16.16 4.60
CA ILE A 307 -9.51 16.62 3.43
C ILE A 307 -10.45 17.19 2.36
N ASN A 308 -10.17 18.41 1.88
CA ASN A 308 -10.94 19.07 0.84
C ASN A 308 -10.01 19.64 -0.25
N ALA A 309 -10.43 19.59 -1.51
CA ALA A 309 -9.69 20.17 -2.63
C ALA A 309 -9.42 21.67 -2.46
N ARG A 310 -10.29 22.40 -1.75
CA ARG A 310 -10.10 23.83 -1.44
C ARG A 310 -8.83 24.14 -0.65
N MET A 311 -8.40 23.21 0.20
CA MET A 311 -7.19 23.38 1.02
C MET A 311 -5.92 23.52 0.15
N PHE A 312 -5.91 22.89 -1.01
CA PHE A 312 -4.77 22.92 -1.93
C PHE A 312 -4.94 23.93 -3.07
N GLN A 313 -6.14 24.48 -3.27
CA GLN A 313 -6.48 25.32 -4.43
C GLN A 313 -5.67 26.62 -4.52
N HIS A 314 -5.25 27.17 -3.37
CA HIS A 314 -4.49 28.42 -3.29
C HIS A 314 -3.01 28.26 -3.70
N MET A 315 -2.45 27.05 -3.58
CA MET A 315 -1.04 26.76 -3.86
C MET A 315 -0.84 26.45 -5.36
N LYS A 316 -0.97 27.48 -6.20
CA LYS A 316 -0.95 27.30 -7.68
C LYS A 316 0.38 26.77 -8.23
N ASN A 317 1.49 27.01 -7.52
CA ASN A 317 2.83 26.59 -7.95
C ASN A 317 3.24 25.21 -7.41
N LEU A 318 2.33 24.51 -6.72
CA LEU A 318 2.63 23.24 -6.07
C LEU A 318 2.87 22.14 -7.11
N SER A 319 4.11 21.64 -7.16
CA SER A 319 4.53 20.58 -8.08
C SER A 319 4.62 19.22 -7.41
N HIS A 320 5.03 19.13 -6.15
CA HIS A 320 5.17 17.88 -5.40
C HIS A 320 4.31 17.91 -4.13
N ILE A 321 3.55 16.84 -3.91
CA ILE A 321 2.83 16.62 -2.65
C ILE A 321 2.97 15.17 -2.20
N TYR A 322 3.25 14.98 -0.91
CA TYR A 322 3.42 13.68 -0.30
C TYR A 322 2.32 13.46 0.74
N PHE A 323 1.58 12.37 0.61
CA PHE A 323 0.47 12.02 1.50
C PHE A 323 0.69 10.66 2.16
N LYS A 324 -0.02 10.43 3.27
CA LYS A 324 -0.15 9.09 3.86
C LYS A 324 -0.94 8.12 2.98
N LYS A 325 -2.07 8.55 2.41
CA LYS A 325 -3.00 7.68 1.68
C LYS A 325 -3.04 8.01 0.19
N PHE A 326 -3.04 6.98 -0.66
CA PHE A 326 -3.11 7.10 -2.12
C PHE A 326 -4.31 7.94 -2.61
N HIS A 327 -5.51 7.74 -2.04
CA HIS A 327 -6.71 8.44 -2.50
C HIS A 327 -6.71 9.94 -2.19
N TYR A 328 -5.85 10.44 -1.29
CA TYR A 328 -5.72 11.88 -1.02
C TYR A 328 -5.25 12.66 -2.24
N CYS A 329 -4.50 12.02 -3.14
CA CYS A 329 -4.10 12.58 -4.42
C CYS A 329 -5.27 12.98 -5.34
N SER A 330 -6.49 12.50 -5.08
CA SER A 330 -7.70 12.92 -5.81
C SER A 330 -8.15 14.34 -5.45
N TYR A 331 -7.77 14.87 -4.27
CA TYR A 331 -8.09 16.24 -3.85
C TYR A 331 -7.10 17.28 -4.41
N ALA A 332 -5.89 16.86 -4.76
CA ALA A 332 -4.82 17.70 -5.28
C ALA A 332 -4.62 17.53 -6.80
N LEU A 333 -5.69 17.67 -7.59
CA LEU A 333 -5.67 17.40 -9.05
C LEU A 333 -4.79 18.34 -9.87
N HIS A 334 -4.33 19.45 -9.31
CA HIS A 334 -3.46 20.43 -9.99
C HIS A 334 -1.96 20.20 -9.71
N VAL A 335 -1.59 19.28 -8.81
CA VAL A 335 -0.18 19.04 -8.39
C VAL A 335 0.52 17.99 -9.24
N ARG A 336 1.70 18.28 -9.82
CA ARG A 336 2.34 17.43 -10.86
C ARG A 336 2.61 16.01 -10.38
N ILE A 337 3.30 15.88 -9.25
CA ILE A 337 3.72 14.62 -8.65
C ILE A 337 3.01 14.48 -7.30
N CYS A 338 2.31 13.36 -7.12
CA CYS A 338 1.64 13.04 -5.86
C CYS A 338 2.02 11.63 -5.41
N THR A 339 2.51 11.49 -4.19
CA THR A 339 2.87 10.19 -3.61
C THR A 339 1.92 9.83 -2.45
N PRO A 340 1.66 8.54 -2.20
CA PRO A 340 2.15 7.37 -2.93
C PRO A 340 1.49 7.22 -4.31
N LEU A 341 2.18 6.55 -5.25
CA LEU A 341 1.69 6.32 -6.62
C LEU A 341 0.69 5.14 -6.71
N THR A 342 0.66 4.30 -5.69
CA THR A 342 -0.15 3.08 -5.61
C THR A 342 -0.42 2.74 -4.15
N ASP A 343 -1.56 2.12 -3.88
CA ASP A 343 -1.90 1.45 -2.61
C ASP A 343 -1.56 -0.05 -2.64
N GLY A 344 -0.73 -0.48 -3.61
CA GLY A 344 -0.37 -1.88 -3.84
C GLY A 344 -1.37 -2.70 -4.66
N ILE A 345 -2.58 -2.18 -4.89
CA ILE A 345 -3.64 -2.80 -5.71
C ILE A 345 -3.93 -1.96 -6.95
N SER A 346 -4.22 -0.70 -6.69
CA SER A 346 -4.70 0.30 -7.60
C SER A 346 -3.54 1.18 -8.05
N SER A 347 -3.60 1.63 -9.30
CA SER A 347 -2.76 2.71 -9.81
C SER A 347 -3.61 3.96 -9.99
N PHE A 348 -2.99 5.08 -10.38
CA PHE A 348 -3.75 6.28 -10.77
C PHE A 348 -4.71 6.04 -11.92
N GLU A 349 -4.38 5.13 -12.82
CA GLU A 349 -5.16 4.86 -14.01
C GLU A 349 -6.22 3.80 -13.77
N ASP A 350 -5.89 2.78 -12.99
CA ASP A 350 -6.67 1.55 -12.95
C ASP A 350 -6.93 1.06 -11.52
N LEU A 351 -8.12 0.48 -11.31
CA LEU A 351 -8.50 -0.13 -10.05
C LEU A 351 -7.59 -1.31 -9.70
N LEU A 352 -7.26 -2.16 -10.69
CA LEU A 352 -6.27 -3.22 -10.57
C LEU A 352 -5.09 -2.89 -11.46
N ALA A 353 -3.98 -2.42 -10.88
CA ALA A 353 -2.79 -1.99 -11.62
C ALA A 353 -2.15 -3.13 -12.43
N ASN A 354 -2.16 -4.35 -11.90
CA ASN A 354 -1.45 -5.48 -12.50
C ASN A 354 -2.32 -6.24 -13.52
N ASN A 355 -1.85 -6.34 -14.77
CA ASN A 355 -2.52 -7.11 -15.82
C ASN A 355 -2.74 -8.59 -15.47
N VAL A 356 -1.81 -9.18 -14.72
CA VAL A 356 -1.92 -10.56 -14.23
C VAL A 356 -3.12 -10.69 -13.29
N LEU A 357 -3.28 -9.73 -12.37
CA LEU A 357 -4.37 -9.68 -11.40
C LEU A 357 -5.73 -9.59 -12.10
N ARG A 358 -5.84 -8.80 -13.17
CA ARG A 358 -7.05 -8.67 -13.98
C ARG A 358 -7.48 -9.99 -14.59
N VAL A 359 -6.55 -10.71 -15.22
CA VAL A 359 -6.83 -12.02 -15.83
C VAL A 359 -7.29 -13.00 -14.75
N PHE A 360 -6.60 -13.03 -13.61
CA PHE A 360 -6.95 -13.92 -12.51
C PHE A 360 -8.33 -13.65 -11.91
N VAL A 361 -8.72 -12.37 -11.72
CA VAL A 361 -10.04 -12.01 -11.19
C VAL A 361 -11.15 -12.63 -12.05
N TRP A 362 -11.06 -12.51 -13.37
CA TRP A 362 -12.04 -13.10 -14.28
C TRP A 362 -12.02 -14.63 -14.27
N VAL A 363 -10.83 -15.24 -14.27
CA VAL A 363 -10.68 -16.71 -14.25
C VAL A 363 -11.26 -17.29 -12.96
N ILE A 364 -10.89 -16.74 -11.80
CA ILE A 364 -11.34 -17.22 -10.50
C ILE A 364 -12.84 -16.95 -10.33
N ALA A 365 -13.36 -15.79 -10.72
CA ALA A 365 -14.79 -15.50 -10.69
C ALA A 365 -15.59 -16.52 -11.52
N CYS A 366 -15.13 -16.86 -12.73
CA CYS A 366 -15.80 -17.85 -13.56
C CYS A 366 -15.73 -19.26 -12.94
N VAL A 367 -14.54 -19.69 -12.48
CA VAL A 367 -14.36 -21.02 -11.89
C VAL A 367 -15.19 -21.19 -10.62
N THR A 368 -15.22 -20.17 -9.75
CA THR A 368 -16.00 -20.18 -8.50
C THR A 368 -17.49 -20.20 -8.78
N CYS A 369 -18.03 -19.30 -9.63
CA CYS A 369 -19.45 -19.28 -9.96
C CYS A 369 -19.90 -20.55 -10.67
N PHE A 370 -19.29 -20.89 -11.82
CA PHE A 370 -19.73 -22.03 -12.62
C PHE A 370 -19.42 -23.36 -11.93
N GLY A 371 -18.26 -23.49 -11.27
CA GLY A 371 -17.87 -24.71 -10.56
C GLY A 371 -18.85 -25.06 -9.44
N ASN A 372 -19.21 -24.08 -8.60
CA ASN A 372 -20.17 -24.28 -7.52
C ASN A 372 -21.60 -24.51 -8.03
N LEU A 373 -22.05 -23.78 -9.06
CA LEU A 373 -23.37 -24.01 -9.67
C LEU A 373 -23.50 -25.40 -10.29
N LEU A 374 -22.46 -25.89 -10.97
CA LEU A 374 -22.43 -27.24 -11.52
C LEU A 374 -22.54 -28.31 -10.42
N VAL A 375 -21.85 -28.12 -9.29
CA VAL A 375 -21.93 -29.05 -8.15
C VAL A 375 -23.33 -29.05 -7.53
N ILE A 376 -23.94 -27.88 -7.35
CA ILE A 376 -25.32 -27.76 -6.84
C ILE A 376 -26.29 -28.48 -7.78
N GLY A 377 -26.19 -28.24 -9.09
CA GLY A 377 -27.03 -28.88 -10.09
C GLY A 377 -26.86 -30.40 -10.08
N MET A 378 -25.63 -30.90 -10.19
CA MET A 378 -25.35 -32.34 -10.21
C MET A 378 -25.85 -33.06 -8.95
N ARG A 379 -25.62 -32.48 -7.77
CA ARG A 379 -26.08 -33.05 -6.50
C ARG A 379 -27.58 -32.91 -6.26
N SER A 380 -28.28 -32.10 -7.04
CA SER A 380 -29.75 -31.99 -6.99
C SER A 380 -30.44 -33.02 -7.88
N PHE A 381 -29.81 -33.45 -8.98
CA PHE A 381 -30.37 -34.49 -9.86
C PHE A 381 -30.03 -35.91 -9.42
N ILE A 382 -28.93 -36.11 -8.69
CA ILE A 382 -28.49 -37.43 -8.25
C ILE A 382 -28.98 -37.67 -6.83
N LYS A 383 -29.85 -38.67 -6.65
CA LYS A 383 -30.32 -39.11 -5.33
C LYS A 383 -29.11 -39.57 -4.50
N ALA A 384 -28.81 -38.85 -3.42
CA ALA A 384 -27.61 -39.06 -2.63
C ALA A 384 -27.85 -40.11 -1.55
N GLU A 385 -26.84 -40.92 -1.24
CA GLU A 385 -26.91 -41.94 -0.18
C GLU A 385 -27.10 -41.32 1.22
N ASN A 386 -26.60 -40.09 1.41
CA ASN A 386 -26.81 -39.29 2.62
C ASN A 386 -27.34 -37.89 2.28
N GLU A 387 -28.66 -37.71 2.43
CA GLU A 387 -29.37 -36.46 2.13
C GLU A 387 -28.88 -35.28 2.97
N THR A 388 -28.57 -35.47 4.26
CA THR A 388 -28.09 -34.39 5.15
C THR A 388 -26.73 -33.85 4.72
N HIS A 389 -25.76 -34.74 4.46
CA HIS A 389 -24.43 -34.37 4.01
C HIS A 389 -24.45 -33.72 2.62
N ALA A 390 -25.34 -34.18 1.72
CA ALA A 390 -25.54 -33.56 0.42
C ALA A 390 -26.14 -32.14 0.55
N MET A 391 -27.03 -31.90 1.52
CA MET A 391 -27.56 -30.56 1.80
C MET A 391 -26.47 -29.61 2.30
N SER A 392 -25.63 -30.03 3.26
CA SER A 392 -24.55 -29.19 3.79
C SER A 392 -23.55 -28.76 2.70
N ILE A 393 -23.19 -29.67 1.78
CA ILE A 393 -22.32 -29.34 0.63
C ILE A 393 -23.01 -28.36 -0.33
N LYS A 394 -24.30 -28.51 -0.59
CA LYS A 394 -25.04 -27.55 -1.44
C LYS A 394 -25.01 -26.15 -0.85
N ILE A 395 -25.19 -26.03 0.47
CA ILE A 395 -25.19 -24.75 1.18
C ILE A 395 -23.79 -24.12 1.21
N LEU A 396 -22.73 -24.93 1.37
CA LEU A 396 -21.34 -24.46 1.22
C LEU A 396 -21.09 -23.89 -0.18
N CYS A 397 -21.54 -24.59 -1.23
CA CYS A 397 -21.42 -24.08 -2.60
C CYS A 397 -22.22 -22.78 -2.81
N CYS A 398 -23.33 -22.56 -2.11
CA CYS A 398 -24.06 -21.29 -2.16
C CYS A 398 -23.23 -20.16 -1.54
N ALA A 399 -22.58 -20.40 -0.40
CA ALA A 399 -21.69 -19.43 0.24
C ALA A 399 -20.48 -19.11 -0.66
N ASP A 400 -19.83 -20.12 -1.24
CA ASP A 400 -18.68 -19.94 -2.15
C ASP A 400 -19.06 -19.24 -3.48
N CYS A 401 -20.30 -19.41 -3.96
CA CYS A 401 -20.79 -18.69 -5.13
C CYS A 401 -20.87 -17.17 -4.90
N LEU A 402 -21.13 -16.73 -3.66
CA LEU A 402 -21.15 -15.31 -3.31
C LEU A 402 -19.77 -14.68 -3.46
N MET A 403 -18.68 -15.38 -3.12
CA MET A 403 -17.30 -14.94 -3.39
C MET A 403 -17.05 -14.74 -4.89
N GLY A 404 -17.57 -15.64 -5.73
CA GLY A 404 -17.48 -15.50 -7.18
C GLY A 404 -18.24 -14.29 -7.73
N VAL A 405 -19.44 -14.04 -7.22
CA VAL A 405 -20.23 -12.83 -7.56
C VAL A 405 -19.46 -11.58 -7.15
N TYR A 406 -18.82 -11.61 -5.98
CA TYR A 406 -17.97 -10.52 -5.53
C TYR A 406 -16.85 -10.19 -6.52
N LEU A 407 -16.04 -11.19 -6.88
CA LEU A 407 -14.93 -11.00 -7.82
C LEU A 407 -15.41 -10.58 -9.22
N PHE A 408 -16.55 -11.08 -9.67
CA PHE A 408 -17.14 -10.70 -10.94
C PHE A 408 -17.42 -9.19 -11.00
N PHE A 409 -18.05 -8.63 -9.97
CA PHE A 409 -18.32 -7.20 -9.92
C PHE A 409 -17.06 -6.36 -9.78
N ILE A 410 -16.05 -6.80 -9.01
CA ILE A 410 -14.75 -6.13 -8.97
C ILE A 410 -14.13 -6.08 -10.38
N GLY A 411 -14.19 -7.17 -11.15
CA GLY A 411 -13.76 -7.19 -12.54
C GLY A 411 -14.54 -6.24 -13.46
N VAL A 412 -15.86 -6.10 -13.24
CA VAL A 412 -16.70 -5.15 -13.99
C VAL A 412 -16.33 -3.70 -13.67
N PHE A 413 -16.11 -3.37 -12.40
CA PHE A 413 -15.73 -2.02 -11.99
C PHE A 413 -14.30 -1.66 -12.37
N ASP A 414 -13.38 -2.64 -12.42
CA ASP A 414 -12.04 -2.45 -13.02
C ASP A 414 -12.14 -2.02 -14.48
N VAL A 415 -12.97 -2.71 -15.28
CA VAL A 415 -13.21 -2.33 -16.68
C VAL A 415 -13.88 -0.97 -16.78
N LYS A 416 -14.81 -0.63 -15.88
CA LYS A 416 -15.54 0.64 -15.89
C LYS A 416 -14.64 1.85 -15.62
N TYR A 417 -13.69 1.74 -14.70
CA TYR A 417 -12.84 2.85 -14.27
C TYR A 417 -11.46 2.88 -14.92
N ARG A 418 -11.21 2.00 -15.89
CA ARG A 418 -9.93 1.87 -16.60
C ARG A 418 -9.45 3.20 -17.20
N GLY A 419 -8.18 3.52 -16.98
CA GLY A 419 -7.54 4.76 -17.44
C GLY A 419 -7.97 6.04 -16.71
N GLN A 420 -8.93 5.98 -15.79
CA GLN A 420 -9.48 7.17 -15.11
C GLN A 420 -9.76 6.95 -13.62
N TYR A 421 -9.21 5.91 -13.00
CA TYR A 421 -9.54 5.53 -11.63
C TYR A 421 -9.28 6.64 -10.61
N LYS A 422 -8.21 7.44 -10.75
CA LYS A 422 -7.90 8.57 -9.87
C LYS A 422 -9.08 9.53 -9.61
N LYS A 423 -9.89 9.80 -10.63
CA LYS A 423 -11.04 10.71 -10.53
C LYS A 423 -12.20 10.08 -9.75
N TYR A 424 -12.32 8.76 -9.82
CA TYR A 424 -13.43 8.00 -9.28
C TYR A 424 -13.06 7.22 -8.01
N ALA A 425 -11.80 7.22 -7.58
CA ALA A 425 -11.32 6.42 -6.45
C ALA A 425 -12.11 6.70 -5.17
N VAL A 426 -12.20 7.97 -4.75
CA VAL A 426 -12.99 8.37 -3.56
C VAL A 426 -14.46 8.06 -3.76
N LEU A 427 -15.03 8.42 -4.91
CA LEU A 427 -16.44 8.17 -5.22
C LEU A 427 -16.75 6.67 -5.15
N TRP A 428 -15.87 5.80 -5.63
CA TRP A 428 -16.02 4.35 -5.62
C TRP A 428 -15.94 3.80 -4.19
N MET A 429 -14.91 4.18 -3.44
CA MET A 429 -14.66 3.73 -2.07
C MET A 429 -15.75 4.17 -1.09
N GLU A 430 -16.38 5.32 -1.31
CA GLU A 430 -17.52 5.79 -0.50
C GLU A 430 -18.88 5.30 -1.04
N SER A 431 -18.91 4.66 -2.20
CA SER A 431 -20.16 4.26 -2.84
C SER A 431 -20.82 3.05 -2.18
N LEU A 432 -22.15 3.06 -2.15
CA LEU A 432 -22.96 1.93 -1.71
C LEU A 432 -22.62 0.60 -2.42
N PRO A 433 -22.35 0.55 -3.75
CA PRO A 433 -21.87 -0.66 -4.40
C PRO A 433 -20.61 -1.25 -3.76
N CYS A 434 -19.60 -0.44 -3.44
CA CYS A 434 -18.38 -0.93 -2.80
C CYS A 434 -18.68 -1.55 -1.42
N HIS A 435 -19.51 -0.90 -0.62
CA HIS A 435 -19.92 -1.44 0.68
C HIS A 435 -20.70 -2.76 0.57
N ILE A 436 -21.62 -2.87 -0.41
CA ILE A 436 -22.34 -4.11 -0.69
C ILE A 436 -21.37 -5.21 -1.13
N MET A 437 -20.36 -4.88 -1.95
CA MET A 437 -19.35 -5.86 -2.36
C MET A 437 -18.56 -6.40 -1.17
N GLY A 438 -18.14 -5.52 -0.26
CA GLY A 438 -17.46 -5.90 0.97
C GLY A 438 -18.33 -6.77 1.90
N PHE A 439 -19.60 -6.42 2.03
CA PHE A 439 -20.58 -7.23 2.76
C PHE A 439 -20.71 -8.65 2.19
N ILE A 440 -20.85 -8.78 0.86
CA ILE A 440 -20.98 -10.09 0.18
C ILE A 440 -19.71 -10.93 0.38
N ALA A 441 -18.54 -10.30 0.24
CA ALA A 441 -17.26 -10.99 0.42
C ALA A 441 -17.09 -11.49 1.86
N MET A 442 -17.35 -10.63 2.87
CA MET A 442 -17.25 -10.99 4.28
C MET A 442 -18.24 -12.09 4.66
N LEU A 443 -19.49 -11.98 4.23
CA LEU A 443 -20.51 -13.00 4.45
C LEU A 443 -20.08 -14.34 3.87
N SER A 444 -19.55 -14.34 2.65
CA SER A 444 -19.07 -15.54 1.97
C SER A 444 -17.92 -16.21 2.72
N THR A 445 -16.87 -15.46 3.09
CA THR A 445 -15.71 -16.03 3.77
C THR A 445 -16.06 -16.64 5.12
N GLU A 446 -16.83 -15.92 5.94
CA GLU A 446 -17.13 -16.34 7.32
C GLU A 446 -18.09 -17.52 7.35
N VAL A 447 -19.15 -17.49 6.52
CA VAL A 447 -20.10 -18.60 6.42
C VAL A 447 -19.38 -19.85 5.91
N SER A 448 -18.49 -19.73 4.92
CA SER A 448 -17.72 -20.87 4.41
C SER A 448 -16.84 -21.51 5.50
N VAL A 449 -16.10 -20.73 6.31
CA VAL A 449 -15.26 -21.26 7.41
C VAL A 449 -16.09 -21.96 8.48
N LEU A 450 -17.23 -21.38 8.88
CA LEU A 450 -18.12 -21.98 9.87
C LEU A 450 -18.77 -23.27 9.36
N LEU A 451 -19.17 -23.30 8.08
CA LEU A 451 -19.73 -24.50 7.43
C LEU A 451 -18.68 -25.61 7.30
N LEU A 452 -17.44 -25.27 6.95
CA LEU A 452 -16.32 -26.21 6.94
C LEU A 452 -16.14 -26.81 8.33
N THR A 453 -16.05 -25.97 9.36
CA THR A 453 -15.92 -26.44 10.75
C THR A 453 -17.06 -27.39 11.13
N TYR A 454 -18.31 -27.05 10.80
CA TYR A 454 -19.45 -27.94 11.02
C TYR A 454 -19.32 -29.30 10.30
N LEU A 455 -18.96 -29.29 9.01
CA LEU A 455 -18.75 -30.51 8.22
C LEU A 455 -17.67 -31.41 8.84
N THR A 456 -16.58 -30.81 9.35
CA THR A 456 -15.50 -31.57 10.00
C THR A 456 -15.94 -32.18 11.33
N LEU A 457 -16.69 -31.44 12.14
CA LEU A 457 -17.25 -31.91 13.41
C LEU A 457 -18.29 -33.02 13.21
N GLU A 458 -19.16 -32.90 12.20
CA GLU A 458 -20.12 -33.94 11.84
C GLU A 458 -19.40 -35.27 11.56
N LYS A 459 -18.32 -35.23 10.77
CA LYS A 459 -17.52 -36.43 10.46
C LYS A 459 -16.76 -36.97 11.66
N TYR A 460 -16.19 -36.08 12.47
CA TYR A 460 -15.51 -36.45 13.70
C TYR A 460 -16.44 -37.26 14.62
N LEU A 461 -17.67 -36.79 14.85
CA LEU A 461 -18.64 -37.49 15.70
C LEU A 461 -19.02 -38.87 15.14
N VAL A 462 -19.20 -38.99 13.82
CA VAL A 462 -19.58 -40.25 13.18
C VAL A 462 -18.44 -41.29 13.21
N ILE A 463 -17.18 -40.86 13.05
CA ILE A 463 -16.02 -41.77 12.95
C ILE A 463 -15.48 -42.15 14.32
N VAL A 464 -15.38 -41.20 15.25
CA VAL A 464 -14.80 -41.45 16.59
C VAL A 464 -15.82 -42.08 17.54
N PHE A 465 -17.11 -41.77 17.39
CA PHE A 465 -18.17 -42.27 18.27
C PHE A 465 -19.29 -43.00 17.50
N PRO A 466 -18.99 -44.14 16.84
CA PRO A 466 -19.92 -44.81 15.93
C PRO A 466 -21.22 -45.32 16.60
N PHE A 467 -21.17 -45.65 17.89
CA PHE A 467 -22.30 -46.18 18.67
C PHE A 467 -22.98 -45.16 19.58
N SER A 468 -22.48 -43.91 19.63
CA SER A 468 -23.16 -42.88 20.39
C SER A 468 -24.42 -42.45 19.64
N ASN A 469 -25.54 -42.27 20.34
CA ASN A 469 -26.80 -41.78 19.77
C ASN A 469 -26.75 -40.28 19.40
N ILE A 470 -25.55 -39.72 19.20
CA ILE A 470 -25.26 -38.29 19.03
C ILE A 470 -25.39 -37.86 17.56
N ARG A 471 -25.95 -38.70 16.68
CA ARG A 471 -26.15 -38.30 15.27
C ARG A 471 -27.19 -37.17 15.17
N PRO A 472 -26.82 -35.99 14.61
CA PRO A 472 -27.79 -34.94 14.39
C PRO A 472 -28.83 -35.40 13.35
N GLY A 473 -30.10 -35.41 13.75
CA GLY A 473 -31.21 -35.66 12.83
C GLY A 473 -31.37 -34.52 11.82
N LYS A 474 -32.13 -34.76 10.74
CA LYS A 474 -32.34 -33.80 9.64
C LYS A 474 -32.80 -32.42 10.13
N GLN A 475 -33.73 -32.35 11.08
CA GLN A 475 -34.20 -31.09 11.67
C GLN A 475 -33.09 -30.34 12.42
N LYS A 476 -32.29 -31.05 13.23
CA LYS A 476 -31.16 -30.45 13.97
C LYS A 476 -30.12 -29.89 13.01
N THR A 477 -29.77 -30.63 11.95
CA THR A 477 -28.86 -30.15 10.90
C THR A 477 -29.37 -28.89 10.22
N VAL A 478 -30.65 -28.83 9.83
CA VAL A 478 -31.23 -27.64 9.21
C VAL A 478 -31.18 -26.43 10.15
N VAL A 479 -31.52 -26.60 11.43
CA VAL A 479 -31.43 -25.52 12.44
C VAL A 479 -29.99 -25.01 12.56
N ILE A 480 -29.00 -25.91 12.68
CA ILE A 480 -27.58 -25.52 12.78
C ILE A 480 -27.15 -24.73 11.54
N LEU A 481 -27.51 -25.18 10.34
CA LEU A 481 -27.15 -24.51 9.09
C LEU A 481 -27.77 -23.11 8.99
N ILE A 482 -29.03 -22.93 9.40
CA ILE A 482 -29.68 -21.62 9.46
C ILE A 482 -28.96 -20.72 10.48
N SER A 483 -28.61 -21.24 11.66
CA SER A 483 -27.88 -20.49 12.67
C SER A 483 -26.50 -20.02 12.18
N ILE A 484 -25.79 -20.82 11.39
CA ILE A 484 -24.51 -20.44 10.79
C ILE A 484 -24.69 -19.27 9.82
N TRP A 485 -25.74 -19.30 8.97
CA TRP A 485 -26.04 -18.18 8.06
C TRP A 485 -26.41 -16.91 8.81
N ILE A 486 -27.21 -17.02 9.88
CA ILE A 486 -27.56 -15.88 10.73
C ILE A 486 -26.30 -15.31 11.37
N ALA A 487 -25.41 -16.15 11.91
CA ALA A 487 -24.15 -15.70 12.51
C ALA A 487 -23.27 -14.96 11.49
N GLY A 488 -23.10 -15.51 10.28
CA GLY A 488 -22.35 -14.85 9.21
C GLY A 488 -22.96 -13.52 8.77
N PHE A 489 -24.29 -13.44 8.67
CA PHE A 489 -25.00 -12.19 8.35
C PHE A 489 -24.79 -11.14 9.43
N VAL A 490 -24.87 -11.53 10.71
CA VAL A 490 -24.61 -10.63 11.85
C VAL A 490 -23.17 -10.11 11.79
N ILE A 491 -22.18 -10.98 11.54
CA ILE A 491 -20.79 -10.57 11.39
C ILE A 491 -20.62 -9.58 10.22
N ALA A 492 -21.26 -9.82 9.08
CA ALA A 492 -21.13 -8.92 7.93
C ALA A 492 -21.88 -7.59 8.09
N ILE A 493 -22.94 -7.50 8.91
CA ILE A 493 -23.75 -6.28 9.03
C ILE A 493 -23.33 -5.35 10.19
N ILE A 494 -22.66 -5.87 11.23
CA ILE A 494 -22.21 -5.07 12.38
C ILE A 494 -21.45 -3.80 11.98
N PRO A 495 -20.53 -3.80 10.99
CA PRO A 495 -19.79 -2.60 10.61
C PRO A 495 -20.67 -1.45 10.06
N PHE A 496 -21.93 -1.71 9.69
CA PHE A 496 -22.86 -0.67 9.23
C PHE A 496 -23.62 0.03 10.37
N TRP A 497 -23.51 -0.45 11.62
CA TRP A 497 -24.36 0.05 12.71
C TRP A 497 -23.89 1.38 13.30
N ASP A 498 -22.58 1.64 13.27
CA ASP A 498 -21.96 2.80 13.90
C ASP A 498 -20.83 3.32 13.03
N GLU A 499 -21.13 4.30 12.17
CA GLU A 499 -20.15 4.94 11.29
C GLU A 499 -19.08 5.70 12.10
N ASP A 500 -19.40 6.20 13.30
CA ASP A 500 -18.44 6.92 14.15
C ASP A 500 -17.41 5.96 14.78
N PHE A 501 -17.80 4.70 15.04
CA PHE A 501 -16.92 3.69 15.63
C PHE A 501 -16.15 2.86 14.60
N PHE A 502 -16.80 2.49 13.49
CA PHE A 502 -16.22 1.63 12.45
C PHE A 502 -15.62 2.40 11.27
N GLY A 503 -16.01 3.66 11.09
CA GLY A 503 -15.65 4.46 9.92
C GLY A 503 -16.14 3.82 8.61
N ASN A 504 -15.50 4.18 7.50
CA ASN A 504 -15.74 3.54 6.20
C ASN A 504 -15.09 2.12 6.14
N TYR A 505 -15.57 1.18 6.96
CA TYR A 505 -14.94 -0.13 7.18
C TYR A 505 -14.71 -0.94 5.90
N TYR A 506 -15.71 -1.02 5.03
CA TYR A 506 -15.60 -1.74 3.75
C TYR A 506 -14.91 -0.92 2.67
N GLY A 507 -15.04 0.42 2.68
CA GLY A 507 -14.49 1.30 1.67
C GLY A 507 -13.07 1.83 1.93
N LYS A 508 -12.27 1.14 2.77
CA LYS A 508 -10.89 1.57 3.05
C LYS A 508 -9.93 1.35 1.88
N ASN A 509 -10.26 0.47 0.96
CA ASN A 509 -9.44 0.15 -0.21
C ASN A 509 -10.28 0.02 -1.48
N GLY A 510 -9.63 0.03 -2.65
CA GLY A 510 -10.32 -0.10 -3.94
C GLY A 510 -11.06 -1.43 -4.12
N VAL A 511 -10.66 -2.49 -3.41
CA VAL A 511 -11.24 -3.84 -3.53
C VAL A 511 -12.41 -4.07 -2.57
N CYS A 512 -12.67 -3.11 -1.69
CA CYS A 512 -13.76 -3.12 -0.73
C CYS A 512 -13.70 -4.26 0.32
N PHE A 513 -12.50 -4.71 0.70
CA PHE A 513 -12.33 -5.86 1.61
C PHE A 513 -11.48 -5.52 2.85
N PRO A 514 -11.97 -5.79 4.08
CA PRO A 514 -11.39 -5.25 5.32
C PRO A 514 -10.23 -6.08 5.90
N LEU A 515 -9.29 -6.52 5.04
CA LEU A 515 -8.08 -7.23 5.47
C LEU A 515 -6.94 -6.29 5.86
N ILE A 516 -6.85 -5.15 5.17
CA ILE A 516 -5.78 -4.15 5.32
C ILE A 516 -5.90 -3.49 6.69
N SER A 517 -4.80 -3.49 7.46
CA SER A 517 -4.72 -2.95 8.81
C SER A 517 -3.64 -1.88 8.83
N ASP A 518 -4.05 -0.63 8.62
CA ASP A 518 -3.15 0.50 8.76
C ASP A 518 -2.95 0.86 10.23
N ARG A 519 -1.68 1.13 10.58
CA ARG A 519 -1.13 1.19 11.95
C ARG A 519 -1.70 2.32 12.84
N MET A 520 -2.48 3.24 12.27
CA MET A 520 -2.90 4.48 12.93
C MET A 520 -4.39 4.82 12.81
N GLU A 521 -5.21 3.95 12.19
CA GLU A 521 -6.62 4.25 11.99
C GLU A 521 -7.53 3.66 13.09
N GLU A 522 -8.58 4.43 13.41
CA GLU A 522 -9.69 4.20 14.35
C GLU A 522 -9.72 2.84 15.09
N ILE A 523 -9.63 2.95 16.41
CA ILE A 523 -9.52 1.85 17.37
C ILE A 523 -10.60 0.77 17.17
N GLY A 524 -11.79 1.12 16.66
CA GLY A 524 -12.93 0.22 16.52
C GLY A 524 -12.81 -0.79 15.39
N GLY A 525 -12.65 -0.33 14.14
CA GLY A 525 -12.62 -1.19 12.95
C GLY A 525 -11.46 -2.19 12.94
N ASN A 526 -10.27 -1.76 13.39
CA ASN A 526 -9.11 -2.66 13.45
C ASN A 526 -9.32 -3.78 14.48
N ARG A 527 -9.82 -3.45 15.68
CA ARG A 527 -10.14 -4.44 16.73
C ARG A 527 -11.18 -5.46 16.27
N TYR A 528 -12.15 -5.02 15.49
CA TYR A 528 -13.17 -5.90 14.92
C TYR A 528 -12.60 -6.86 13.88
N SER A 529 -11.88 -6.35 12.87
CA SER A 529 -11.19 -7.18 11.86
C SER A 529 -10.27 -8.21 12.51
N LEU A 530 -9.53 -7.83 13.55
CA LEU A 530 -8.67 -8.73 14.30
C LEU A 530 -9.46 -9.83 15.03
N SER A 531 -10.57 -9.46 15.67
CA SER A 531 -11.40 -10.42 16.41
C SER A 531 -12.05 -11.46 15.51
N ILE A 532 -12.45 -11.10 14.30
CA ILE A 532 -13.02 -12.03 13.33
C ILE A 532 -11.92 -12.90 12.69
N PHE A 533 -10.96 -12.28 11.99
CA PHE A 533 -9.96 -13.03 11.21
C PHE A 533 -8.93 -13.77 12.06
N LEU A 534 -8.53 -13.24 13.22
CA LEU A 534 -7.58 -13.92 14.12
C LEU A 534 -8.28 -14.64 15.26
N GLY A 535 -9.44 -14.17 15.73
CA GLY A 535 -10.17 -14.84 16.82
C GLY A 535 -11.02 -16.01 16.31
N VAL A 536 -12.11 -15.70 15.61
CA VAL A 536 -13.10 -16.68 15.16
C VAL A 536 -12.47 -17.69 14.19
N ASN A 537 -11.76 -17.23 13.17
CA ASN A 537 -11.22 -18.11 12.12
C ASN A 537 -10.06 -18.97 12.62
N LEU A 538 -9.22 -18.47 13.55
CA LEU A 538 -8.18 -19.29 14.17
C LEU A 538 -8.79 -20.37 15.09
N LEU A 539 -9.83 -20.03 15.85
CA LEU A 539 -10.53 -20.99 16.69
C LEU A 539 -11.17 -22.10 15.85
N ALA A 540 -11.85 -21.72 14.76
CA ALA A 540 -12.39 -22.66 13.78
C ALA A 540 -11.30 -23.58 13.23
N PHE A 541 -10.16 -23.02 12.83
CA PHE A 541 -9.02 -23.78 12.32
C PHE A 541 -8.46 -24.77 13.36
N ILE A 542 -8.31 -24.36 14.62
CA ILE A 542 -7.84 -25.24 15.70
C ILE A 542 -8.81 -26.41 15.91
N ILE A 543 -10.13 -26.15 15.90
CA ILE A 543 -11.17 -27.19 16.03
C ILE A 543 -11.08 -28.18 14.87
N ILE A 544 -10.90 -27.69 13.64
CA ILE A 544 -10.73 -28.49 12.44
C ILE A 544 -9.50 -29.41 12.61
N VAL A 545 -8.32 -28.85 12.87
CA VAL A 545 -7.08 -29.62 13.02
C VAL A 545 -7.19 -30.68 14.12
N PHE A 546 -7.72 -30.31 15.29
CA PHE A 546 -7.94 -31.24 16.40
C PHE A 546 -8.86 -32.41 16.02
N SER A 547 -9.97 -32.10 15.33
CA SER A 547 -10.94 -33.09 14.87
C SER A 547 -10.31 -34.08 13.89
N TYR A 548 -9.43 -33.61 13.00
CA TYR A 548 -8.74 -34.49 12.04
C TYR A 548 -7.67 -35.36 12.66
N VAL A 549 -6.84 -34.80 13.55
CA VAL A 549 -5.82 -35.58 14.27
C VAL A 549 -6.50 -36.72 15.03
N SER A 550 -7.60 -36.42 15.70
CA SER A 550 -8.39 -37.40 16.45
C SER A 550 -9.04 -38.45 15.53
N MET A 551 -9.59 -38.04 14.39
CA MET A 551 -10.18 -38.93 13.39
C MET A 551 -9.14 -39.92 12.83
N PHE A 552 -7.97 -39.42 12.44
CA PHE A 552 -6.88 -40.26 11.90
C PHE A 552 -6.33 -41.23 12.95
N TYR A 553 -6.17 -40.76 14.20
CA TYR A 553 -5.79 -41.60 15.33
C TYR A 553 -6.80 -42.74 15.55
N SER A 554 -8.09 -42.43 15.54
CA SER A 554 -9.16 -43.43 15.69
C SER A 554 -9.13 -44.46 14.56
N ILE A 555 -8.97 -44.03 13.32
CA ILE A 555 -8.86 -44.92 12.15
C ILE A 555 -7.65 -45.85 12.28
N LYS A 556 -6.47 -45.32 12.65
CA LYS A 556 -5.25 -46.12 12.84
C LYS A 556 -5.42 -47.14 13.97
N LYS A 557 -6.06 -46.75 15.07
CA LYS A 557 -6.34 -47.64 16.20
C LYS A 557 -7.27 -48.79 15.78
N THR A 558 -8.36 -48.49 15.08
CA THR A 558 -9.31 -49.50 14.57
C THR A 558 -8.65 -50.43 13.54
N ALA A 559 -7.75 -49.89 12.70
CA ALA A 559 -7.00 -50.70 11.73
C ALA A 559 -6.03 -51.69 12.38
N LEU A 560 -5.40 -51.33 13.51
CA LEU A 560 -4.51 -52.22 14.26
C LEU A 560 -5.25 -53.33 15.02
N GLN A 561 -6.50 -53.08 15.43
CA GLN A 561 -7.28 -54.02 16.25
C GLN A 561 -8.07 -55.06 15.44
N THR A 562 -8.24 -54.87 14.13
CA THR A 562 -9.10 -55.73 13.29
C THR A 562 -8.40 -56.10 11.98
N SER A 563 -7.71 -57.24 11.93
CA SER A 563 -6.95 -57.66 10.73
C SER A 563 -7.80 -58.29 9.60
N GLU A 564 -9.07 -58.60 9.86
CA GLU A 564 -9.91 -59.41 8.96
C GLU A 564 -10.96 -58.60 8.14
N MET A 565 -10.99 -57.28 8.27
CA MET A 565 -12.01 -56.41 7.64
C MET A 565 -11.39 -55.29 6.79
N THR A 566 -10.49 -55.67 5.88
CA THR A 566 -9.73 -54.76 5.00
C THR A 566 -10.61 -53.86 4.12
N SER A 567 -11.78 -54.33 3.67
CA SER A 567 -12.65 -53.57 2.75
C SER A 567 -13.29 -52.32 3.38
N HIS A 568 -13.76 -52.40 4.63
CA HIS A 568 -14.34 -51.27 5.35
C HIS A 568 -13.28 -50.24 5.74
N ILE A 569 -12.11 -50.70 6.17
CA ILE A 569 -10.96 -49.84 6.50
C ILE A 569 -10.49 -49.06 5.27
N HIS A 570 -10.39 -49.70 4.09
CA HIS A 570 -10.02 -49.02 2.85
C HIS A 570 -11.01 -47.91 2.48
N ARG A 571 -12.31 -48.10 2.71
CA ARG A 571 -13.33 -47.08 2.45
C ARG A 571 -13.20 -45.89 3.40
N ASP A 572 -13.01 -46.14 4.69
CA ASP A 572 -12.89 -45.08 5.70
C ASP A 572 -11.57 -44.30 5.56
N VAL A 573 -10.47 -44.97 5.20
CA VAL A 573 -9.18 -44.33 4.87
C VAL A 573 -9.29 -43.48 3.59
N ALA A 574 -9.97 -43.97 2.55
CA ALA A 574 -10.19 -43.19 1.32
C ALA A 574 -11.05 -41.94 1.58
N ILE A 575 -12.05 -42.05 2.46
CA ILE A 575 -12.88 -40.93 2.89
C ILE A 575 -12.03 -39.93 3.71
N ALA A 576 -11.24 -40.39 4.68
CA ALA A 576 -10.39 -39.53 5.50
C ALA A 576 -9.31 -38.80 4.67
N ASN A 577 -8.64 -39.48 3.75
CA ASN A 577 -7.63 -38.87 2.87
C ASN A 577 -8.24 -37.77 1.97
N ARG A 578 -9.49 -37.95 1.54
CA ARG A 578 -10.19 -36.92 0.76
C ARG A 578 -10.42 -35.65 1.57
N PHE A 579 -10.87 -35.81 2.82
CA PHE A 579 -11.10 -34.70 3.72
C PHE A 579 -9.80 -34.03 4.19
N PHE A 580 -8.70 -34.79 4.29
CA PHE A 580 -7.38 -34.24 4.56
C PHE A 580 -6.97 -33.21 3.50
N PHE A 581 -7.14 -33.50 2.20
CA PHE A 581 -6.81 -32.53 1.15
C PHE A 581 -7.66 -31.26 1.21
N ILE A 582 -8.93 -31.36 1.58
CA ILE A 582 -9.83 -30.21 1.78
C ILE A 582 -9.31 -29.28 2.87
N VAL A 583 -8.93 -29.86 4.01
CA VAL A 583 -8.45 -29.08 5.16
C VAL A 583 -7.05 -28.55 4.93
N PHE A 584 -6.22 -29.30 4.21
CA PHE A 584 -4.91 -28.84 3.82
C PHE A 584 -4.98 -27.64 2.87
N THR A 585 -5.90 -27.65 1.88
CA THR A 585 -6.07 -26.50 0.98
C THR A 585 -6.62 -25.28 1.72
N ASP A 586 -7.57 -25.47 2.65
CA ASP A 586 -8.10 -24.39 3.48
C ASP A 586 -7.02 -23.82 4.42
N ALA A 587 -6.22 -24.68 5.06
CA ALA A 587 -5.08 -24.28 5.89
C ALA A 587 -4.08 -23.39 5.13
N ILE A 588 -3.71 -23.80 3.91
CA ILE A 588 -2.79 -23.03 3.07
C ILE A 588 -3.35 -21.64 2.75
N CYS A 589 -4.66 -21.52 2.58
CA CYS A 589 -5.29 -20.23 2.27
C CYS A 589 -5.36 -19.30 3.50
N TRP A 590 -5.54 -19.85 4.70
CA TRP A 590 -5.68 -19.06 5.93
C TRP A 590 -4.36 -18.75 6.65
N ILE A 591 -3.31 -19.56 6.48
CA ILE A 591 -1.99 -19.30 7.10
C ILE A 591 -1.46 -17.89 6.78
N PRO A 592 -1.44 -17.42 5.50
CA PRO A 592 -0.98 -16.07 5.19
C PRO A 592 -1.79 -14.98 5.89
N VAL A 593 -3.10 -15.16 6.02
CA VAL A 593 -4.00 -14.22 6.71
C VAL A 593 -3.65 -14.15 8.20
N PHE A 594 -3.44 -15.29 8.85
CA PHE A 594 -3.04 -15.34 10.26
C PHE A 594 -1.67 -14.69 10.47
N VAL A 595 -0.69 -14.99 9.62
CA VAL A 595 0.65 -14.40 9.69
C VAL A 595 0.59 -12.88 9.59
N ILE A 596 -0.14 -12.33 8.62
CA ILE A 596 -0.29 -10.88 8.46
C ILE A 596 -0.96 -10.24 9.68
N LYS A 597 -2.03 -10.84 10.21
CA LYS A 597 -2.70 -10.28 11.40
C LYS A 597 -1.83 -10.38 12.67
N ILE A 598 -1.02 -11.43 12.80
CA ILE A 598 -0.02 -11.54 13.89
C ILE A 598 1.09 -10.50 13.72
N LEU A 599 1.61 -10.30 12.51
CA LEU A 599 2.62 -9.26 12.23
C LEU A 599 2.07 -7.85 12.49
N SER A 600 0.78 -7.64 12.19
CA SER A 600 0.06 -6.40 12.53
C SER A 600 0.00 -6.16 14.04
N LEU A 601 -0.17 -7.21 14.87
CA LEU A 601 -0.07 -7.11 16.34
C LEU A 601 1.32 -6.72 16.83
N PHE A 602 2.38 -7.21 16.17
CA PHE A 602 3.76 -6.83 16.48
C PHE A 602 4.17 -5.48 15.88
N GLN A 603 3.24 -4.77 15.25
CA GLN A 603 3.47 -3.45 14.66
C GLN A 603 4.58 -3.45 13.59
N VAL A 604 4.71 -4.54 12.83
CA VAL A 604 5.64 -4.60 11.69
C VAL A 604 4.96 -4.00 10.47
N GLU A 605 5.65 -3.14 9.71
CA GLU A 605 5.15 -2.60 8.45
C GLU A 605 5.08 -3.69 7.39
N ILE A 606 3.89 -3.86 6.80
CA ILE A 606 3.61 -4.88 5.79
C ILE A 606 3.37 -4.15 4.48
N LEU A 607 4.03 -4.62 3.42
CA LEU A 607 3.85 -4.04 2.09
C LEU A 607 2.43 -4.29 1.59
N ASP A 608 1.71 -3.23 1.24
CA ASP A 608 0.30 -3.30 0.83
C ASP A 608 0.07 -4.23 -0.37
N THR A 609 1.07 -4.34 -1.25
CA THR A 609 1.05 -5.29 -2.38
C THR A 609 0.86 -6.74 -1.93
N VAL A 610 1.44 -7.16 -0.80
CA VAL A 610 1.33 -8.55 -0.32
C VAL A 610 -0.09 -8.83 0.17
N THR A 611 -0.67 -7.91 0.92
CA THR A 611 -2.04 -8.01 1.43
C THR A 611 -3.04 -8.09 0.28
N SER A 612 -2.76 -7.35 -0.80
CA SER A 612 -3.54 -7.32 -2.04
C SER A 612 -3.63 -8.69 -2.73
N TRP A 613 -2.48 -9.33 -2.92
CA TRP A 613 -2.42 -10.67 -3.50
C TRP A 613 -3.20 -11.68 -2.66
N ILE A 614 -3.20 -11.56 -1.33
CA ILE A 614 -3.94 -12.48 -0.48
C ILE A 614 -5.46 -12.34 -0.66
N VAL A 615 -5.98 -11.11 -0.74
CA VAL A 615 -7.43 -10.87 -0.91
C VAL A 615 -7.93 -11.36 -2.26
N ILE A 616 -7.20 -11.10 -3.34
CA ILE A 616 -7.68 -11.40 -4.70
C ILE A 616 -7.32 -12.83 -5.13
N PHE A 617 -6.19 -13.36 -4.67
CA PHE A 617 -5.70 -14.68 -5.09
C PHE A 617 -5.94 -15.74 -4.02
N VAL A 618 -5.38 -15.58 -2.82
CA VAL A 618 -5.31 -16.67 -1.83
C VAL A 618 -6.69 -17.01 -1.24
N LEU A 619 -7.45 -16.01 -0.80
CA LEU A 619 -8.78 -16.24 -0.20
C LEU A 619 -9.77 -16.89 -1.19
N PRO A 620 -9.93 -16.40 -2.44
CA PRO A 620 -10.93 -16.96 -3.34
C PRO A 620 -10.56 -18.30 -3.97
N ILE A 621 -9.27 -18.68 -3.97
CA ILE A 621 -8.82 -20.01 -4.43
C ILE A 621 -9.48 -21.12 -3.63
N ASN A 622 -9.67 -20.93 -2.32
CA ASN A 622 -10.34 -21.91 -1.47
C ASN A 622 -11.75 -22.24 -2.00
N SER A 623 -12.56 -21.21 -2.25
CA SER A 623 -13.90 -21.33 -2.84
C SER A 623 -13.92 -21.91 -4.25
N ALA A 624 -12.81 -21.77 -5.01
CA ALA A 624 -12.67 -22.36 -6.35
C ALA A 624 -12.33 -23.85 -6.31
N LEU A 625 -11.52 -24.28 -5.33
CA LEU A 625 -11.08 -25.67 -5.17
C LEU A 625 -12.13 -26.55 -4.50
N ASN A 626 -12.97 -25.99 -3.63
CA ASN A 626 -14.04 -26.70 -2.92
C ASN A 626 -14.87 -27.63 -3.84
N PRO A 627 -15.47 -27.17 -4.95
CA PRO A 627 -16.17 -28.03 -5.92
C PRO A 627 -15.40 -29.28 -6.37
N ILE A 628 -14.11 -29.10 -6.67
CA ILE A 628 -13.22 -30.15 -7.19
C ILE A 628 -13.02 -31.22 -6.11
N LEU A 629 -12.74 -30.78 -4.89
CA LEU A 629 -12.45 -31.64 -3.75
C LEU A 629 -13.71 -32.38 -3.24
N TYR A 630 -14.88 -31.73 -3.26
CA TYR A 630 -16.14 -32.31 -2.77
C TYR A 630 -16.88 -33.20 -3.77
N THR A 631 -16.64 -33.06 -5.07
CA THR A 631 -17.49 -33.73 -6.07
C THR A 631 -16.68 -34.46 -7.14
N LEU A 632 -15.69 -33.81 -7.76
CA LEU A 632 -14.96 -34.37 -8.92
C LEU A 632 -14.04 -35.55 -8.55
N THR A 633 -13.55 -35.60 -7.31
CA THR A 633 -12.68 -36.69 -6.82
C THR A 633 -13.43 -37.98 -6.44
N THR A 634 -14.77 -37.99 -6.46
CA THR A 634 -15.56 -39.17 -6.07
C THR A 634 -15.56 -40.24 -7.16
N SER A 635 -15.35 -41.51 -6.81
CA SER A 635 -15.44 -42.67 -7.73
C SER A 635 -16.77 -42.70 -8.49
N PHE A 636 -17.87 -42.42 -7.80
CA PHE A 636 -19.21 -42.32 -8.37
C PHE A 636 -19.33 -41.27 -9.49
N PHE A 637 -18.62 -40.13 -9.36
CA PHE A 637 -18.60 -39.10 -10.40
C PHE A 637 -17.79 -39.57 -11.62
N LYS A 638 -16.63 -40.20 -11.39
CA LYS A 638 -15.82 -40.77 -12.48
C LYS A 638 -16.61 -41.81 -13.28
N GLU A 639 -17.40 -42.64 -12.60
CA GLU A 639 -18.25 -43.65 -13.25
C GLU A 639 -19.40 -43.03 -14.04
N LYS A 640 -20.17 -42.10 -13.46
CA LYS A 640 -21.26 -41.40 -14.17
C LYS A 640 -20.78 -40.51 -15.32
N LEU A 641 -19.62 -39.87 -15.19
CA LEU A 641 -19.03 -39.08 -16.28
C LEU A 641 -18.58 -40.00 -17.42
N LYS A 642 -18.05 -41.19 -17.09
CA LYS A 642 -17.71 -42.25 -18.05
C LYS A 642 -18.97 -42.84 -18.72
N GLU A 643 -20.07 -43.01 -17.99
CA GLU A 643 -21.37 -43.42 -18.54
C GLU A 643 -21.97 -42.34 -19.46
N SER A 644 -21.91 -41.08 -19.07
CA SER A 644 -22.42 -39.95 -19.87
C SER A 644 -21.61 -39.73 -21.15
N LEU A 645 -20.28 -39.72 -21.05
CA LEU A 645 -19.37 -39.68 -22.21
C LEU A 645 -19.52 -40.94 -23.08
N GLY A 646 -19.70 -42.11 -22.47
CA GLY A 646 -19.98 -43.36 -23.17
C GLY A 646 -21.34 -43.38 -23.88
N SER A 647 -22.37 -42.73 -23.31
CA SER A 647 -23.68 -42.58 -23.93
C SER A 647 -23.68 -41.57 -25.08
N ARG A 648 -22.89 -40.49 -24.97
CA ARG A 648 -22.65 -39.53 -26.06
C ARG A 648 -21.83 -40.15 -27.19
N ARG A 649 -20.82 -40.97 -26.87
CA ARG A 649 -20.05 -41.74 -27.85
C ARG A 649 -20.94 -42.79 -28.55
N ARG A 650 -21.79 -43.50 -27.81
CA ARG A 650 -22.80 -44.42 -28.40
C ARG A 650 -23.83 -43.70 -29.25
N ARG A 651 -24.35 -42.53 -28.83
CA ARG A 651 -25.24 -41.69 -29.65
C ARG A 651 -24.55 -41.12 -30.89
N ALA A 652 -23.27 -40.74 -30.82
CA ALA A 652 -22.51 -40.29 -31.97
C ALA A 652 -22.23 -41.42 -32.98
N ILE A 653 -21.95 -42.64 -32.49
CA ILE A 653 -21.79 -43.84 -33.33
C ILE A 653 -23.13 -44.23 -33.97
N PHE A 654 -24.25 -44.17 -33.23
CA PHE A 654 -25.58 -44.44 -33.81
C PHE A 654 -25.96 -43.41 -34.87
N ARG A 655 -25.65 -42.11 -34.66
CA ARG A 655 -25.86 -41.05 -35.66
C ARG A 655 -24.95 -41.18 -36.88
N SER A 656 -23.76 -41.77 -36.72
CA SER A 656 -22.85 -42.12 -37.82
C SER A 656 -23.39 -43.29 -38.64
N ASN A 657 -23.93 -44.32 -37.99
CA ASN A 657 -24.55 -45.46 -38.67
C ASN A 657 -25.89 -45.09 -39.34
N GLU A 658 -26.69 -44.19 -38.76
CA GLU A 658 -27.89 -43.65 -39.42
C GLU A 658 -27.55 -42.85 -40.67
N LYS A 659 -26.46 -42.07 -40.66
CA LYS A 659 -25.97 -41.36 -41.85
C LYS A 659 -25.38 -42.29 -42.92
N ALA A 660 -24.77 -43.41 -42.52
CA ALA A 660 -24.29 -44.44 -43.44
C ALA A 660 -25.44 -45.27 -44.05
N LEU A 661 -26.55 -45.46 -43.32
CA LEU A 661 -27.74 -46.17 -43.81
C LEU A 661 -28.66 -45.27 -44.65
N ALA A 662 -28.64 -43.94 -44.43
CA ALA A 662 -29.41 -42.96 -45.21
C ALA A 662 -28.73 -42.54 -46.52
N THR A 663 -27.51 -42.98 -46.81
CA THR A 663 -26.76 -42.63 -48.04
C THR A 663 -26.69 -43.75 -49.09
N SER A 664 -27.42 -44.86 -48.93
CA SER A 664 -27.40 -45.98 -49.91
C SER A 664 -28.72 -46.23 -50.65
N VAL A 665 -29.68 -45.32 -50.61
CA VAL A 665 -30.92 -45.43 -51.41
C VAL A 665 -30.91 -44.41 -52.54
N THR A 666 -30.42 -44.81 -53.72
CA THR A 666 -30.89 -44.32 -55.03
C THR A 666 -30.52 -45.32 -56.15
N TRP A 667 -31.60 -45.84 -56.73
CA TRP A 667 -31.85 -46.66 -57.91
C TRP A 667 -30.93 -46.52 -59.13
N THR A 668 -30.67 -47.64 -59.82
CA THR A 668 -30.88 -47.81 -61.27
C THR A 668 -31.22 -49.26 -61.61
N ASP A 669 -32.14 -49.43 -62.55
CA ASP A 669 -32.79 -50.66 -63.01
C ASP A 669 -31.95 -51.51 -63.98
N ASP A 670 -32.40 -52.77 -64.05
CA ASP A 670 -32.40 -53.73 -65.15
C ASP A 670 -31.20 -54.67 -65.46
N SER A 671 -31.52 -55.96 -65.24
CA SER A 671 -31.31 -57.13 -66.11
C SER A 671 -30.28 -58.20 -65.71
N LEU A 672 -30.78 -59.44 -65.78
CA LEU A 672 -30.10 -60.73 -65.98
C LEU A 672 -29.59 -61.53 -64.76
N ALA A 673 -30.42 -62.52 -64.41
CA ALA A 673 -30.10 -63.95 -64.36
C ALA A 673 -29.28 -64.55 -63.21
N HIS A 674 -29.77 -65.73 -62.80
CA HIS A 674 -29.10 -66.85 -62.13
C HIS A 674 -28.90 -66.85 -60.60
N SER A 675 -29.82 -67.60 -59.98
CA SER A 675 -29.56 -68.75 -59.09
C SER A 675 -28.66 -68.59 -57.85
N SER A 676 -29.28 -68.82 -56.69
CA SER A 676 -29.01 -69.94 -55.77
C SER A 676 -28.86 -69.56 -54.29
N SER A 677 -29.67 -70.26 -53.47
CA SER A 677 -29.25 -70.97 -52.26
C SER A 677 -29.10 -70.21 -50.93
N PHE A 678 -30.10 -70.46 -50.03
CA PHE A 678 -29.97 -70.88 -48.61
C PHE A 678 -29.25 -69.94 -47.61
N LYS A 679 -29.54 -69.83 -46.31
CA LYS A 679 -30.45 -70.44 -45.31
C LYS A 679 -30.33 -69.50 -44.08
N LEU A 680 -31.42 -69.00 -43.52
CA LEU A 680 -32.04 -69.43 -42.25
C LEU A 680 -31.08 -69.94 -41.13
N GLY A 681 -31.13 -69.30 -39.95
CA GLY A 681 -30.73 -69.88 -38.65
C GLY A 681 -30.32 -68.81 -37.62
N LEU A 682 -31.24 -68.41 -36.72
CA LEU A 682 -31.33 -68.81 -35.29
C LEU A 682 -30.34 -68.06 -34.37
N LEU A 683 -30.78 -67.09 -33.56
CA LEU A 683 -31.41 -67.19 -32.22
C LEU A 683 -30.51 -67.77 -31.09
N GLN A 684 -30.53 -67.02 -29.98
CA GLN A 684 -30.06 -67.33 -28.60
C GLN A 684 -28.54 -67.27 -28.39
N LYS A 685 -28.01 -66.62 -27.34
CA LYS A 685 -28.56 -66.33 -26.01
C LYS A 685 -27.85 -65.13 -25.39
#